data_AF-A0AAE6TWP5-F1
#
_entry.id   AF-A0AAE6TWP5-F1
#
_cell.length_a   1.000
_cell.length_b   1.000
_cell.length_c   1.000
_cell.angle_alpha   90.00
_cell.angle_beta   90.00
_cell.angle_gamma   90.00
#
_symmetry.space_group_name_H-M   'P 1'
#
loop_
_entity.id
_entity.type
_entity.pdbx_description
1 polymer ?
#
loop_
_entity_poly.entity_id
_entity_poly.type
_entity_poly.pdbx_seq_one_letter_code
_entity_poly.pdbx_strand_id
1 'polypeptide(L)'
;MNEKVLDTLEYDRVKQLVGQFLTTENGSRELKQLKPSSDYDIVSHSLNEADDGSHIYRLNKMIPVPRLVDITPSMKRLAVNADLNGTELSQVNAVLLASKRVRTFFANLDDDKVELNVLYDEAKDFNDLPEISKRLQASIDEDGRVLDSASSELRSIRREITRLETNIKTTMNKYIHGKQSKYLSEPIITVRDGRYVIPVKSEDKQKFGGIVHDQSTSGLTLYIEPQSVVSSNNDLRRSQLDERKEIHKILSELSDMIRPYQEELMENAAQLGHFDLINAKAKFADQMHATKPSVSKENHVNLKNVRHPLIDQKKVVGNDIQIGSDFRQIIITGPNTGGKTITIKTLGINQLMAQSGIFVMANEGSQVGVFDNVFADIGDEQSIEANLSTFSSHMDNLINILKHITNQSLILIDELGAGTDPKEGAALAMSILDKMGESGSEVLATTHYPELKVYGYNRPETINSSMEFDEKTLKPTYRLLLGVPGQSNALNIAKRLGLPDTIISEASSLMDSDSQDINRMIKQLTKQTKDADERARKLKVELAENERLHADLNDKLTKFTDNKDSMVNDAKRQANQIVSKTRRQANEIINNLHQVQKRTNQPIKENELIDAKGKINSLEQHPELKNNRVLKREKAKHHFKEGDDVLVKSYGQRGVLLKKMGKDNWEVQLGILKMKVSESDLEQTHKEPGKKKHTPSVRRTRSSGISPTLDLRGERYESAMQRLDRYIDSALLAGYPSVTIIHGKGTGALRKGVISYLKRNRRVKEFGFSPANAGGDGSTVVKFK
;
A
#
# COMPACT_ATOMS: atom_id res chain seq x y z
N MET A 1 -7.38 -4.86 29.85
CA MET A 1 -7.15 -5.80 28.74
C MET A 1 -7.14 -7.25 29.24
N ASN A 2 -8.03 -8.08 28.69
CA ASN A 2 -8.18 -9.49 29.05
C ASN A 2 -7.04 -10.34 28.45
N GLU A 3 -6.25 -11.07 29.26
CA GLU A 3 -5.13 -11.86 28.75
C GLU A 3 -5.56 -13.07 27.91
N LYS A 4 -6.75 -13.65 28.20
CA LYS A 4 -7.29 -14.79 27.46
C LYS A 4 -7.44 -14.49 25.96
N VAL A 5 -7.71 -13.24 25.59
CA VAL A 5 -7.88 -12.84 24.19
C VAL A 5 -6.59 -12.96 23.38
N LEU A 6 -5.43 -12.80 24.03
CA LEU A 6 -4.13 -12.90 23.37
C LEU A 6 -3.88 -14.33 22.90
N ASP A 7 -4.29 -15.32 23.69
CA ASP A 7 -4.22 -16.74 23.35
C ASP A 7 -5.27 -17.10 22.29
N THR A 8 -6.53 -16.68 22.48
CA THR A 8 -7.63 -16.97 21.54
C THR A 8 -7.37 -16.42 20.14
N LEU A 9 -6.76 -15.25 20.03
CA LEU A 9 -6.38 -14.62 18.76
C LEU A 9 -4.97 -14.97 18.28
N GLU A 10 -4.26 -15.86 19.01
CA GLU A 10 -2.91 -16.31 18.65
C GLU A 10 -1.90 -15.14 18.51
N TYR A 11 -2.05 -14.09 19.31
CA TYR A 11 -1.26 -12.85 19.21
C TYR A 11 0.24 -13.09 19.39
N ASP A 12 0.62 -14.07 20.22
CA ASP A 12 2.02 -14.49 20.39
C ASP A 12 2.68 -14.92 19.06
N ARG A 13 1.92 -15.48 18.11
CA ARG A 13 2.46 -15.80 16.78
C ARG A 13 2.79 -14.55 15.98
N VAL A 14 2.03 -13.47 16.13
CA VAL A 14 2.35 -12.17 15.50
C VAL A 14 3.62 -11.59 16.12
N LYS A 15 3.74 -11.65 17.45
CA LYS A 15 4.99 -11.26 18.12
C LYS A 15 6.18 -12.09 17.60
N GLN A 16 6.03 -13.39 17.39
CA GLN A 16 7.08 -14.22 16.79
C GLN A 16 7.49 -13.76 15.38
N LEU A 17 6.54 -13.29 14.55
CA LEU A 17 6.86 -12.73 13.23
C LEU A 17 7.70 -11.45 13.34
N VAL A 18 7.40 -10.56 14.28
CA VAL A 18 8.22 -9.36 14.56
C VAL A 18 9.59 -9.76 15.13
N GLY A 19 9.61 -10.75 16.01
CA GLY A 19 10.83 -11.19 16.70
C GLY A 19 11.92 -11.77 15.79
N GLN A 20 11.57 -12.18 14.56
CA GLN A 20 12.55 -12.63 13.56
C GLN A 20 13.52 -11.52 13.13
N PHE A 21 13.15 -10.25 13.33
CA PHE A 21 13.96 -9.09 12.93
C PHE A 21 14.78 -8.48 14.05
N LEU A 22 14.58 -8.93 15.30
CA LEU A 22 15.30 -8.46 16.47
C LEU A 22 16.73 -9.01 16.52
N THR A 23 17.63 -8.22 17.09
CA THR A 23 19.04 -8.55 17.22
C THR A 23 19.52 -8.59 18.67
N THR A 24 18.83 -7.89 19.56
CA THR A 24 19.18 -7.73 20.98
C THR A 24 18.31 -8.59 21.89
N GLU A 25 18.87 -9.03 23.02
CA GLU A 25 18.11 -9.77 24.05
C GLU A 25 17.11 -8.86 24.77
N ASN A 26 17.44 -7.58 24.95
CA ASN A 26 16.53 -6.60 25.55
C ASN A 26 15.31 -6.32 24.67
N GLY A 27 15.49 -6.10 23.36
CA GLY A 27 14.36 -5.98 22.43
C GLY A 27 13.50 -7.24 22.39
N SER A 28 14.12 -8.43 22.51
CA SER A 28 13.39 -9.70 22.60
C SER A 28 12.57 -9.83 23.89
N ARG A 29 13.08 -9.32 25.01
CA ARG A 29 12.35 -9.28 26.29
C ARG A 29 11.19 -8.30 26.22
N GLU A 30 11.44 -7.11 25.69
CA GLU A 30 10.42 -6.08 25.52
C GLU A 30 9.29 -6.57 24.62
N LEU A 31 9.60 -7.17 23.47
CA LEU A 31 8.59 -7.77 22.60
C LEU A 31 7.76 -8.85 23.31
N LYS A 32 8.37 -9.70 24.13
CA LYS A 32 7.62 -10.72 24.90
C LYS A 32 6.64 -10.09 25.88
N GLN A 33 7.05 -9.00 26.54
CA GLN A 33 6.25 -8.25 27.51
C GLN A 33 5.24 -7.29 26.86
N LEU A 34 5.39 -7.01 25.57
CA LEU A 34 4.51 -6.13 24.81
C LEU A 34 3.07 -6.62 24.88
N LYS A 35 2.21 -5.78 25.45
CA LYS A 35 0.77 -6.00 25.58
C LYS A 35 0.01 -4.80 25.00
N PRO A 36 -1.20 -5.01 24.48
CA PRO A 36 -2.06 -3.92 24.02
C PRO A 36 -2.38 -2.95 25.16
N SER A 37 -2.15 -1.67 24.94
CA SER A 37 -2.52 -0.59 25.87
C SER A 37 -3.96 -0.13 25.61
N SER A 38 -4.64 0.30 26.67
CA SER A 38 -5.96 0.95 26.62
C SER A 38 -5.88 2.47 26.69
N ASP A 39 -4.68 3.04 26.75
CA ASP A 39 -4.46 4.49 26.82
C ASP A 39 -4.20 5.04 25.42
N TYR A 40 -5.00 6.04 25.02
CA TYR A 40 -4.90 6.69 23.71
C TYR A 40 -3.52 7.30 23.47
N ASP A 41 -2.95 7.98 24.47
CA ASP A 41 -1.69 8.70 24.30
C ASP A 41 -0.53 7.70 24.15
N ILE A 42 -0.53 6.61 24.93
CA ILE A 42 0.46 5.53 24.80
C ILE A 42 0.36 4.87 23.42
N VAL A 43 -0.85 4.53 22.96
CA VAL A 43 -1.05 3.88 21.65
C VAL A 43 -0.62 4.81 20.51
N SER A 44 -0.99 6.09 20.58
CA SER A 44 -0.61 7.08 19.58
C SER A 44 0.90 7.30 19.55
N HIS A 45 1.54 7.40 20.72
CA HIS A 45 2.99 7.52 20.86
C HIS A 45 3.69 6.31 20.24
N SER A 46 3.33 5.08 20.63
CA SER A 46 3.98 3.88 20.10
C SER A 46 3.75 3.64 18.60
N LEU A 47 2.63 4.10 18.03
CA LEU A 47 2.42 4.08 16.58
C LEU A 47 3.25 5.16 15.87
N ASN A 48 3.51 6.30 16.51
CA ASN A 48 4.40 7.33 15.98
C ASN A 48 5.87 6.89 16.03
N GLU A 49 6.32 6.24 17.12
CA GLU A 49 7.65 5.60 17.20
C GLU A 49 7.87 4.63 16.03
N ALA A 50 6.89 3.75 15.78
CA ALA A 50 6.95 2.78 14.69
C ALA A 50 6.97 3.48 13.31
N ASP A 51 6.25 4.59 13.15
CA ASP A 51 6.24 5.39 11.91
C ASP A 51 7.57 6.08 11.64
N ASP A 52 8.18 6.67 12.66
CA ASP A 52 9.53 7.23 12.56
C ASP A 52 10.54 6.16 12.16
N GLY A 53 10.48 4.98 12.79
CA GLY A 53 11.30 3.82 12.41
C GLY A 53 11.07 3.40 10.95
N SER A 54 9.82 3.30 10.52
CA SER A 54 9.44 3.01 9.13
C SER A 54 9.86 4.13 8.16
N HIS A 55 9.87 5.39 8.58
CA HIS A 55 10.38 6.51 7.78
C HIS A 55 11.88 6.37 7.56
N ILE A 56 12.65 6.17 8.64
CA ILE A 56 14.10 5.95 8.57
C ILE A 56 14.42 4.78 7.64
N TYR A 57 13.66 3.68 7.75
CA TYR A 57 13.83 2.50 6.90
C TYR A 57 13.55 2.81 5.41
N ARG A 58 12.51 3.59 5.11
CA ARG A 58 12.19 4.05 3.73
C ARG A 58 13.30 4.89 3.11
N LEU A 59 14.10 5.60 3.92
CA LEU A 59 15.29 6.33 3.47
C LEU A 59 16.51 5.43 3.23
N ASN A 60 16.35 4.10 3.26
CA ASN A 60 17.42 3.10 3.23
C ASN A 60 18.44 3.27 4.37
N LYS A 61 18.00 3.84 5.50
CA LYS A 61 18.79 3.96 6.72
C LYS A 61 18.24 2.98 7.77
N MET A 62 19.05 2.65 8.78
CA MET A 62 18.61 1.89 9.95
C MET A 62 19.26 2.47 11.19
N ILE A 63 18.54 2.40 12.32
CA ILE A 63 19.12 2.77 13.61
C ILE A 63 20.23 1.76 13.90
N PRO A 64 21.48 2.20 14.13
CA PRO A 64 22.66 1.33 14.14
C PRO A 64 22.81 0.59 15.47
N VAL A 65 21.86 -0.28 15.79
CA VAL A 65 21.91 -1.14 16.97
C VAL A 65 22.65 -2.44 16.61
N PRO A 66 23.83 -2.72 17.20
CA PRO A 66 24.53 -3.98 16.98
C PRO A 66 23.87 -5.11 17.77
N ARG A 67 24.29 -6.35 17.51
CA ARG A 67 23.92 -7.48 18.36
C ARG A 67 24.53 -7.29 19.75
N LEU A 68 23.68 -7.16 20.76
CA LEU A 68 24.08 -6.95 22.16
C LEU A 68 23.60 -8.12 23.02
N VAL A 69 24.46 -8.52 23.96
CA VAL A 69 24.17 -9.50 25.00
C VAL A 69 23.54 -8.78 26.20
N ASP A 70 22.69 -9.46 26.95
CA ASP A 70 22.14 -8.92 28.19
C ASP A 70 23.21 -8.72 29.26
N ILE A 71 23.45 -7.46 29.65
CA ILE A 71 24.36 -7.07 30.72
C ILE A 71 23.72 -7.11 32.12
N THR A 72 22.41 -7.39 32.23
CA THR A 72 21.70 -7.48 33.51
C THR A 72 22.37 -8.44 34.51
N PRO A 73 22.83 -9.64 34.12
CA PRO A 73 23.55 -10.53 35.03
C PRO A 73 24.85 -9.94 35.56
N SER A 74 25.61 -9.24 34.69
CA SER A 74 26.85 -8.57 35.06
C SER A 74 26.59 -7.41 36.02
N MET A 75 25.57 -6.58 35.77
CA MET A 75 25.18 -5.50 36.67
C MET A 75 24.74 -6.03 38.05
N LYS A 76 23.96 -7.12 38.10
CA LYS A 76 23.57 -7.76 39.37
C LYS A 76 24.75 -8.30 40.16
N ARG A 77 25.77 -8.85 39.49
CA ARG A 77 27.02 -9.29 40.15
C ARG A 77 27.80 -8.10 40.72
N LEU A 78 27.85 -7.02 39.97
CA LEU A 78 28.43 -5.76 40.41
C LEU A 78 27.72 -5.24 41.67
N ALA A 79 26.39 -5.30 41.73
CA ALA A 79 25.61 -4.88 42.90
C ALA A 79 25.96 -5.65 44.19
N VAL A 80 26.40 -6.91 44.09
CA VAL A 80 26.84 -7.74 45.25
C VAL A 80 28.35 -7.67 45.53
N ASN A 81 29.03 -6.61 45.07
CA ASN A 81 30.47 -6.39 45.25
C ASN A 81 31.37 -7.45 44.59
N ALA A 82 30.91 -8.12 43.53
CA ALA A 82 31.77 -8.96 42.71
C ALA A 82 32.45 -8.14 41.59
N ASP A 83 33.66 -8.55 41.22
CA ASP A 83 34.36 -8.02 40.04
C ASP A 83 33.83 -8.67 38.75
N LEU A 84 33.83 -7.89 37.68
CA LEU A 84 33.55 -8.37 36.33
C LEU A 84 34.79 -8.97 35.68
N ASN A 85 34.57 -9.99 34.85
CA ASN A 85 35.62 -10.51 34.00
C ASN A 85 35.77 -9.66 32.72
N GLY A 86 36.83 -9.90 31.94
CA GLY A 86 37.09 -9.13 30.73
C GLY A 86 35.98 -9.22 29.67
N THR A 87 35.31 -10.37 29.53
CA THR A 87 34.19 -10.54 28.58
C THR A 87 32.97 -9.70 28.97
N GLU A 88 32.65 -9.65 30.26
CA GLU A 88 31.55 -8.84 30.79
C GLU A 88 31.85 -7.34 30.62
N LEU A 89 33.08 -6.90 30.90
CA LEU A 89 33.49 -5.52 30.68
C LEU A 89 33.48 -5.11 29.19
N SER A 90 33.84 -6.04 28.29
CA SER A 90 33.70 -5.82 26.85
C SER A 90 32.23 -5.63 26.45
N GLN A 91 31.32 -6.43 26.99
CA GLN A 91 29.88 -6.29 26.74
C GLN A 91 29.33 -4.93 27.22
N VAL A 92 29.78 -4.46 28.40
CA VAL A 92 29.44 -3.11 28.89
C VAL A 92 29.97 -2.03 27.95
N ASN A 93 31.21 -2.17 27.47
CA ASN A 93 31.77 -1.24 26.50
C ASN A 93 30.98 -1.25 25.18
N ALA A 94 30.50 -2.41 24.73
CA ALA A 94 29.69 -2.54 23.53
C ALA A 94 28.36 -1.77 23.65
N VAL A 95 27.72 -1.78 24.82
CA VAL A 95 26.52 -0.96 25.11
C VAL A 95 26.84 0.53 25.00
N LEU A 96 27.91 1.00 25.66
CA LEU A 96 28.32 2.42 25.59
C LEU A 96 28.64 2.88 24.17
N LEU A 97 29.35 2.06 23.41
CA LEU A 97 29.66 2.32 22.01
C LEU A 97 28.41 2.36 21.13
N ALA A 98 27.47 1.45 21.36
CA ALA A 98 26.20 1.41 20.65
C ALA A 98 25.35 2.66 20.95
N SER A 99 25.21 3.06 22.23
CA SER A 99 24.51 4.29 22.63
C SER A 99 25.09 5.51 21.93
N LYS A 100 26.43 5.64 21.90
CA LYS A 100 27.10 6.75 21.19
C LYS A 100 26.84 6.72 19.68
N ARG A 101 26.85 5.54 19.05
CA ARG A 101 26.55 5.38 17.62
C ARG A 101 25.11 5.80 17.29
N VAL A 102 24.14 5.38 18.10
CA VAL A 102 22.73 5.76 17.92
C VAL A 102 22.55 7.26 18.08
N ARG A 103 23.13 7.87 19.12
CA ARG A 103 23.08 9.33 19.32
C ARG A 103 23.68 10.11 18.13
N THR A 104 24.84 9.67 17.64
CA THR A 104 25.48 10.28 16.46
C THR A 104 24.64 10.11 15.20
N PHE A 105 23.97 8.95 15.05
CA PHE A 105 23.08 8.70 13.93
C PHE A 105 21.89 9.65 13.91
N PHE A 106 21.23 9.88 15.06
CA PHE A 106 20.13 10.84 15.14
C PHE A 106 20.60 12.29 14.96
N ALA A 107 21.77 12.67 15.46
CA ALA A 107 22.36 13.98 15.18
C ALA A 107 22.57 14.22 13.66
N ASN A 108 23.09 13.22 12.94
CA ASN A 108 23.24 13.30 11.49
C ASN A 108 21.89 13.35 10.74
N LEU A 109 20.84 12.70 11.26
CA LEU A 109 19.50 12.77 10.68
C LEU A 109 18.88 14.16 10.83
N ASP A 110 19.12 14.82 11.97
CA ASP A 110 18.66 16.18 12.23
C ASP A 110 19.39 17.18 11.32
N ASP A 111 20.70 17.02 11.13
CA ASP A 111 21.49 17.80 10.15
C ASP A 111 20.97 17.63 8.70
N ASP A 112 20.55 16.41 8.36
CA ASP A 112 19.90 16.07 7.07
C ASP A 112 18.45 16.61 6.97
N LYS A 113 17.91 17.23 8.03
CA LYS A 113 16.54 17.77 8.14
C LYS A 113 15.44 16.72 7.92
N VAL A 114 15.66 15.50 8.42
CA VAL A 114 14.62 14.46 8.41
C VAL A 114 13.60 14.76 9.50
N GLU A 115 12.32 14.87 9.14
CA GLU A 115 11.25 15.10 10.11
C GLU A 115 10.85 13.78 10.78
N LEU A 116 11.04 13.71 12.10
CA LEU A 116 10.60 12.60 12.97
C LEU A 116 9.72 13.19 14.08
N ASN A 117 8.76 12.39 14.58
CA ASN A 117 7.77 12.85 15.55
C ASN A 117 8.24 12.68 17.01
N VAL A 118 8.91 11.57 17.29
CA VAL A 118 9.16 11.06 18.65
C VAL A 118 10.63 10.71 18.87
N LEU A 119 11.26 10.02 17.92
CA LEU A 119 12.56 9.36 18.18
C LEU A 119 13.72 10.32 18.46
N TYR A 120 13.61 11.60 18.09
CA TYR A 120 14.64 12.60 18.41
C TYR A 120 14.75 12.88 19.90
N ASP A 121 13.62 12.90 20.61
CA ASP A 121 13.63 13.18 22.04
C ASP A 121 14.11 11.95 22.80
N GLU A 122 13.64 10.75 22.42
CA GLU A 122 14.15 9.50 22.99
C GLU A 122 15.66 9.38 22.76
N ALA A 123 16.18 9.67 21.57
CA ALA A 123 17.61 9.56 21.28
C ALA A 123 18.50 10.49 22.14
N LYS A 124 17.95 11.51 22.80
CA LYS A 124 18.68 12.40 23.73
C LYS A 124 18.83 11.82 25.12
N ASP A 125 17.99 10.85 25.50
CA ASP A 125 17.95 10.30 26.86
C ASP A 125 19.12 9.32 27.17
N PHE A 126 19.99 9.05 26.19
CA PHE A 126 21.17 8.23 26.43
C PHE A 126 22.17 8.88 27.39
N ASN A 127 22.49 8.17 28.47
CA ASN A 127 23.51 8.58 29.43
C ASN A 127 24.92 8.45 28.83
N ASP A 128 25.66 9.56 28.71
CA ASP A 128 27.01 9.58 28.17
C ASP A 128 28.06 9.35 29.26
N LEU A 129 28.82 8.25 29.15
CA LEU A 129 29.93 7.92 30.06
C LEU A 129 31.27 7.90 29.29
N PRO A 130 31.74 9.06 28.77
CA PRO A 130 32.87 9.12 27.84
C PRO A 130 34.19 8.69 28.47
N GLU A 131 34.40 9.01 29.75
CA GLU A 131 35.62 8.64 30.47
C GLU A 131 35.70 7.13 30.70
N ILE A 132 34.58 6.51 31.07
CA ILE A 132 34.47 5.05 31.23
C ILE A 132 34.70 4.35 29.89
N SER A 133 34.02 4.81 28.83
CA SER A 133 34.16 4.19 27.51
C SER A 133 35.59 4.29 26.97
N LYS A 134 36.25 5.46 27.09
CA LYS A 134 37.67 5.62 26.72
C LYS A 134 38.57 4.69 27.51
N ARG A 135 38.36 4.60 28.84
CA ARG A 135 39.18 3.76 29.71
C ARG A 135 38.99 2.27 29.40
N LEU A 136 37.76 1.82 29.12
CA LEU A 136 37.48 0.45 28.69
C LEU A 136 38.13 0.13 27.34
N GLN A 137 37.98 0.99 26.33
CA GLN A 137 38.61 0.81 25.00
C GLN A 137 40.13 0.75 25.07
N ALA A 138 40.75 1.53 25.96
CA ALA A 138 42.20 1.49 26.16
C ALA A 138 42.67 0.22 26.90
N SER A 139 41.77 -0.47 27.62
CA SER A 139 42.15 -1.54 28.54
C SER A 139 41.75 -2.94 28.06
N ILE A 140 40.68 -3.07 27.27
CA ILE A 140 40.09 -4.37 26.91
C ILE A 140 39.71 -4.36 25.41
N ASP A 141 39.96 -5.47 24.72
CA ASP A 141 39.49 -5.69 23.34
C ASP A 141 38.04 -6.21 23.26
N GLU A 142 37.52 -6.43 22.05
CA GLU A 142 36.15 -6.90 21.84
C GLU A 142 35.90 -8.31 22.42
N ASP A 143 36.93 -9.16 22.50
CA ASP A 143 36.85 -10.52 23.03
C ASP A 143 37.02 -10.59 24.55
N GLY A 144 37.30 -9.47 25.21
CA GLY A 144 37.52 -9.41 26.66
C GLY A 144 38.95 -9.68 27.12
N ARG A 145 39.94 -9.60 26.22
CA ARG A 145 41.36 -9.70 26.59
C ARG A 145 41.87 -8.33 27.04
N VAL A 146 42.63 -8.33 28.12
CA VAL A 146 43.25 -7.11 28.65
C VAL A 146 44.47 -6.73 27.79
N LEU A 147 44.45 -5.50 27.27
CA LEU A 147 45.46 -4.93 26.38
C LEU A 147 46.70 -4.45 27.15
N ASP A 148 47.84 -4.40 26.47
CA ASP A 148 49.09 -3.84 27.03
C ASP A 148 48.95 -2.37 27.44
N SER A 149 48.01 -1.63 26.83
CA SER A 149 47.70 -0.24 27.15
C SER A 149 46.90 -0.06 28.43
N ALA A 150 46.41 -1.15 29.04
CA ALA A 150 45.63 -1.08 30.27
C ALA A 150 46.42 -0.52 31.46
N SER A 151 47.71 -0.88 31.56
CA SER A 151 48.63 -0.45 32.62
C SER A 151 50.08 -0.48 32.12
N SER A 152 50.90 0.48 32.54
CA SER A 152 52.34 0.46 32.27
C SER A 152 53.04 -0.72 32.94
N GLU A 153 52.53 -1.15 34.10
CA GLU A 153 53.06 -2.28 34.86
C GLU A 153 52.80 -3.59 34.09
N LEU A 154 51.57 -3.82 33.62
CA LEU A 154 51.24 -4.97 32.77
C LEU A 154 52.11 -5.04 31.51
N ARG A 155 52.32 -3.89 30.84
CA ARG A 155 53.19 -3.82 29.67
C ARG A 155 54.64 -4.18 30.00
N SER A 156 55.14 -3.76 31.15
CA SER A 156 56.49 -4.11 31.61
C SER A 156 56.60 -5.62 31.89
N ILE A 157 55.63 -6.20 32.59
CA ILE A 157 55.59 -7.63 32.91
C ILE A 157 55.53 -8.47 31.63
N ARG A 158 54.67 -8.13 30.67
CA ARG A 158 54.57 -8.86 29.38
C ARG A 158 55.86 -8.78 28.54
N ARG A 159 56.55 -7.63 28.56
CA ARG A 159 57.87 -7.49 27.93
C ARG A 159 58.91 -8.38 28.62
N GLU A 160 58.88 -8.46 29.95
CA GLU A 160 59.76 -9.33 30.73
C GLU A 160 59.50 -10.81 30.44
N ILE A 161 58.22 -11.23 30.41
CA ILE A 161 57.81 -12.58 29.99
C ILE A 161 58.37 -12.90 28.60
N THR A 162 58.14 -12.03 27.62
CA THR A 162 58.62 -12.22 26.25
C THR A 162 60.15 -12.32 26.20
N ARG A 163 60.86 -11.49 26.98
CA ARG A 163 62.33 -11.52 27.09
C ARG A 163 62.80 -12.85 27.69
N LEU A 164 62.20 -13.29 28.79
CA LEU A 164 62.54 -14.54 29.48
C LEU A 164 62.27 -15.75 28.59
N GLU A 165 61.12 -15.81 27.93
CA GLU A 165 60.81 -16.87 26.97
C GLU A 165 61.82 -16.93 25.82
N THR A 166 62.19 -15.77 25.26
CA THR A 166 63.19 -15.71 24.19
C THR A 166 64.54 -16.20 24.70
N ASN A 167 64.97 -15.78 25.89
CA ASN A 167 66.22 -16.23 26.51
C ASN A 167 66.24 -17.74 26.79
N ILE A 168 65.13 -18.30 27.30
CA ILE A 168 64.96 -19.74 27.53
C ILE A 168 65.04 -20.49 26.21
N LYS A 169 64.25 -20.10 25.19
CA LYS A 169 64.26 -20.74 23.87
C LYS A 169 65.64 -20.69 23.22
N THR A 170 66.33 -19.56 23.31
CA THR A 170 67.69 -19.40 22.76
C THR A 170 68.71 -20.32 23.45
N THR A 171 68.57 -20.49 24.76
CA THR A 171 69.43 -21.39 25.55
C THR A 171 69.10 -22.85 25.27
N MET A 172 67.82 -23.22 25.24
CA MET A 172 67.34 -24.57 24.91
C MET A 172 67.72 -24.99 23.47
N ASN A 173 67.70 -24.05 22.51
CA ASN A 173 68.10 -24.31 21.13
C ASN A 173 69.56 -24.79 21.01
N LYS A 174 70.46 -24.38 21.93
CA LYS A 174 71.84 -24.87 21.98
C LYS A 174 71.91 -26.37 22.32
N TYR A 175 70.96 -26.89 23.09
CA TYR A 175 70.86 -28.31 23.41
C TYR A 175 70.29 -29.12 22.24
N ILE A 176 69.33 -28.55 21.52
CA ILE A 176 68.66 -29.19 20.38
C ILE A 176 69.54 -29.26 19.14
N HIS A 177 70.30 -28.20 18.83
CA HIS A 177 71.14 -28.13 17.63
C HIS A 177 72.62 -28.42 17.92
N GLY A 178 72.98 -28.61 19.19
CA GLY A 178 74.35 -28.86 19.62
C GLY A 178 74.74 -30.34 19.61
N LYS A 179 75.96 -30.63 20.09
CA LYS A 179 76.50 -31.99 20.21
C LYS A 179 75.67 -32.93 21.10
N GLN A 180 74.83 -32.37 21.98
CA GLN A 180 73.98 -33.13 22.90
C GLN A 180 72.64 -33.60 22.29
N SER A 181 72.30 -33.17 21.07
CA SER A 181 71.07 -33.56 20.36
C SER A 181 70.87 -35.08 20.22
N LYS A 182 71.96 -35.85 20.15
CA LYS A 182 71.95 -37.33 20.01
C LYS A 182 71.32 -38.07 21.20
N TYR A 183 71.30 -37.42 22.36
CA TYR A 183 70.78 -37.96 23.61
C TYR A 183 69.30 -37.58 23.84
N LEU A 184 68.73 -36.76 22.95
CA LEU A 184 67.31 -36.41 22.96
C LEU A 184 66.49 -37.51 22.30
N SER A 185 65.27 -37.72 22.79
CA SER A 185 64.29 -38.57 22.08
C SER A 185 63.83 -37.86 20.81
N GLU A 186 63.52 -36.57 20.92
CA GLU A 186 63.14 -35.69 19.81
C GLU A 186 63.80 -34.30 19.99
N PRO A 187 64.35 -33.69 18.92
CA PRO A 187 65.02 -32.40 18.99
C PRO A 187 64.00 -31.23 18.98
N ILE A 188 63.09 -31.21 19.96
CA ILE A 188 62.05 -30.18 20.10
C ILE A 188 62.00 -29.60 21.51
N ILE A 189 61.66 -28.31 21.63
CA ILE A 189 61.32 -27.69 22.92
C ILE A 189 59.83 -27.97 23.17
N THR A 190 59.51 -28.53 24.33
CA THR A 190 58.13 -28.80 24.73
C THR A 190 57.81 -28.10 26.04
N VAL A 191 56.53 -28.00 26.38
CA VAL A 191 56.08 -27.43 27.65
C VAL A 191 55.39 -28.53 28.46
N ARG A 192 55.85 -28.76 29.69
CA ARG A 192 55.23 -29.66 30.69
C ARG A 192 54.96 -28.87 31.96
N ASP A 193 53.74 -28.94 32.48
CA ASP A 193 53.27 -28.17 33.65
C ASP A 193 53.58 -26.66 33.59
N GLY A 194 53.56 -26.09 32.38
CA GLY A 194 53.86 -24.68 32.14
C GLY A 194 55.34 -24.32 32.17
N ARG A 195 56.24 -25.31 32.16
CA ARG A 195 57.70 -25.14 32.09
C ARG A 195 58.26 -25.63 30.77
N TYR A 196 59.24 -24.91 30.22
CA TYR A 196 59.96 -25.36 29.04
C TYR A 196 60.92 -26.50 29.40
N VAL A 197 60.77 -27.63 28.71
CA VAL A 197 61.52 -28.87 28.93
C VAL A 197 61.94 -29.49 27.60
N ILE A 198 62.93 -30.37 27.66
CA ILE A 198 63.43 -31.12 26.50
C ILE A 198 63.21 -32.62 26.75
N PRO A 199 62.70 -33.39 25.77
CA PRO A 199 62.54 -34.83 25.89
C PRO A 199 63.89 -35.56 25.72
N VAL A 200 64.35 -36.20 26.79
CA VAL A 200 65.62 -36.92 26.89
C VAL A 200 65.35 -38.42 27.01
N LYS A 201 66.17 -39.26 26.37
CA LYS A 201 66.08 -40.72 26.54
C LYS A 201 66.37 -41.09 27.99
N SER A 202 65.57 -42.00 28.58
CA SER A 202 65.70 -42.36 30.00
C SER A 202 67.11 -42.80 30.40
N GLU A 203 67.83 -43.47 29.49
CA GLU A 203 69.20 -43.95 29.64
C GLU A 203 70.24 -42.82 29.75
N ASP A 204 69.97 -41.66 29.15
CA ASP A 204 70.92 -40.54 29.04
C ASP A 204 70.61 -39.37 30.01
N LYS A 205 69.70 -39.58 30.99
CA LYS A 205 69.27 -38.56 31.96
C LYS A 205 70.41 -37.78 32.62
N GLN A 206 71.50 -38.45 32.98
CA GLN A 206 72.61 -37.84 33.73
C GLN A 206 73.43 -36.84 32.90
N LYS A 207 73.33 -36.86 31.56
CA LYS A 207 74.16 -36.01 30.67
C LYS A 207 73.69 -34.56 30.56
N PHE A 208 72.42 -34.29 30.83
CA PHE A 208 71.85 -32.94 30.75
C PHE A 208 71.77 -32.25 32.11
N GLY A 209 71.68 -33.02 33.20
CA GLY A 209 71.43 -32.48 34.54
C GLY A 209 70.08 -31.76 34.65
N GLY A 210 69.74 -31.33 35.86
CA GLY A 210 68.49 -30.60 36.12
C GLY A 210 67.34 -31.47 36.63
N ILE A 211 66.11 -30.99 36.45
CA ILE A 211 64.92 -31.49 37.14
C ILE A 211 64.03 -32.24 36.14
N VAL A 212 63.57 -33.43 36.52
CA VAL A 212 62.57 -34.19 35.74
C VAL A 212 61.20 -33.70 36.15
N HIS A 213 60.41 -33.24 35.17
CA HIS A 213 59.03 -32.77 35.40
C HIS A 213 57.99 -33.82 35.04
N ASP A 214 58.27 -34.65 34.03
CA ASP A 214 57.30 -35.64 33.55
C ASP A 214 58.02 -36.82 32.86
N GLN A 215 57.30 -37.92 32.63
CA GLN A 215 57.78 -39.13 31.96
C GLN A 215 56.73 -39.65 30.96
N SER A 216 57.18 -40.15 29.80
CA SER A 216 56.28 -40.75 28.81
C SER A 216 55.59 -42.01 29.34
N THR A 217 54.42 -42.36 28.80
CA THR A 217 53.65 -43.56 29.19
C THR A 217 54.46 -44.87 29.05
N SER A 218 55.39 -44.92 28.08
CA SER A 218 56.31 -46.04 27.88
C SER A 218 57.51 -46.06 28.84
N GLY A 219 57.71 -45.00 29.62
CA GLY A 219 58.87 -44.81 30.50
C GLY A 219 60.18 -44.45 29.81
N LEU A 220 60.23 -44.50 28.47
CA LEU A 220 61.45 -44.37 27.67
C LEU A 220 61.94 -42.92 27.47
N THR A 221 61.05 -41.93 27.62
CA THR A 221 61.39 -40.50 27.48
C THR A 221 61.10 -39.76 28.77
N LEU A 222 62.08 -39.01 29.26
CA LEU A 222 61.98 -38.12 30.42
C LEU A 222 61.96 -36.68 29.95
N TYR A 223 61.04 -35.88 30.46
CA TYR A 223 60.97 -34.45 30.19
C TYR A 223 61.80 -33.70 31.23
N ILE A 224 62.96 -33.22 30.81
CA ILE A 224 63.95 -32.62 31.70
C ILE A 224 64.02 -31.12 31.47
N GLU A 225 64.03 -30.36 32.56
CA GLU A 225 64.41 -28.95 32.61
C GLU A 225 65.92 -28.86 32.93
N PRO A 226 66.78 -28.48 31.95
CA PRO A 226 68.20 -28.36 32.18
C PRO A 226 68.54 -27.30 33.23
N GLN A 227 69.58 -27.53 34.03
CA GLN A 227 69.99 -26.62 35.12
C GLN A 227 70.21 -25.16 34.65
N SER A 228 70.65 -24.97 33.41
CA SER A 228 70.94 -23.66 32.81
C SER A 228 69.71 -22.77 32.59
N VAL A 229 68.50 -23.35 32.58
CA VAL A 229 67.25 -22.61 32.38
C VAL A 229 66.33 -22.63 33.61
N VAL A 230 66.67 -23.40 34.67
CA VAL A 230 65.83 -23.53 35.87
C VAL A 230 65.51 -22.16 36.50
N SER A 231 66.52 -21.29 36.65
CA SER A 231 66.29 -19.94 37.18
C SER A 231 65.38 -19.11 36.28
N SER A 232 65.66 -19.09 34.97
CA SER A 232 64.89 -18.34 33.99
C SER A 232 63.43 -18.83 33.89
N ASN A 233 63.19 -20.14 33.98
CA ASN A 233 61.84 -20.71 34.02
C ASN A 233 61.11 -20.36 35.32
N ASN A 234 61.80 -20.34 36.47
CA ASN A 234 61.21 -19.87 37.73
C ASN A 234 60.86 -18.37 37.65
N ASP A 235 61.73 -17.53 37.09
CA ASP A 235 61.48 -16.11 36.88
C ASP A 235 60.34 -15.87 35.88
N LEU A 236 60.27 -16.68 34.81
CA LEU A 236 59.16 -16.66 33.86
C LEU A 236 57.85 -17.01 34.56
N ARG A 237 57.85 -18.05 35.39
CA ARG A 237 56.66 -18.48 36.14
C ARG A 237 56.22 -17.41 37.13
N ARG A 238 57.15 -16.75 37.81
CA ARG A 238 56.86 -15.60 38.68
C ARG A 238 56.24 -14.46 37.89
N SER A 239 56.84 -14.08 36.76
CA SER A 239 56.33 -13.01 35.89
C SER A 239 54.92 -13.33 35.36
N GLN A 240 54.64 -14.59 34.99
CA GLN A 240 53.30 -15.04 34.60
C GLN A 240 52.27 -14.96 35.74
N LEU A 241 52.69 -15.22 36.99
CA LEU A 241 51.82 -15.04 38.16
C LEU A 241 51.55 -13.56 38.45
N ASP A 242 52.58 -12.72 38.32
CA ASP A 242 52.46 -11.28 38.50
C ASP A 242 51.60 -10.66 37.38
N GLU A 243 51.68 -11.16 36.14
CA GLU A 243 50.77 -10.80 35.05
C GLU A 243 49.31 -11.09 35.43
N ARG A 244 49.02 -12.29 35.94
CA ARG A 244 47.65 -12.65 36.35
C ARG A 244 47.13 -11.75 37.48
N LYS A 245 47.98 -11.42 38.46
CA LYS A 245 47.61 -10.51 39.56
C LYS A 245 47.33 -9.10 39.04
N GLU A 246 48.18 -8.58 38.15
CA GLU A 246 48.01 -7.26 37.56
C GLU A 246 46.74 -7.21 36.69
N ILE A 247 46.46 -8.26 35.89
CA ILE A 247 45.20 -8.38 35.16
C ILE A 247 44.00 -8.35 36.11
N HIS A 248 44.01 -9.13 37.20
CA HIS A 248 42.93 -9.12 38.18
C HIS A 248 42.73 -7.74 38.82
N LYS A 249 43.82 -7.05 39.17
CA LYS A 249 43.79 -5.69 39.72
C LYS A 249 43.14 -4.71 38.74
N ILE A 250 43.56 -4.74 37.47
CA ILE A 250 42.97 -3.90 36.42
C ILE A 250 41.48 -4.18 36.26
N LEU A 251 41.07 -5.45 36.23
CA LEU A 251 39.65 -5.81 36.10
C LEU A 251 38.81 -5.32 37.29
N SER A 252 39.36 -5.38 38.51
CA SER A 252 38.71 -4.86 39.72
C SER A 252 38.60 -3.33 39.68
N GLU A 253 39.67 -2.62 39.30
CA GLU A 253 39.65 -1.16 39.12
C GLU A 253 38.61 -0.71 38.09
N LEU A 254 38.51 -1.42 36.95
CA LEU A 254 37.50 -1.14 35.92
C LEU A 254 36.08 -1.44 36.42
N SER A 255 35.90 -2.51 37.20
CA SER A 255 34.62 -2.85 37.81
C SER A 255 34.17 -1.77 38.80
N ASP A 256 35.06 -1.32 39.67
CA ASP A 256 34.78 -0.26 40.63
C ASP A 256 34.47 1.09 39.98
N MET A 257 35.09 1.39 38.83
CA MET A 257 34.77 2.58 38.06
C MET A 257 33.34 2.53 37.46
N ILE A 258 32.86 1.35 37.08
CA ILE A 258 31.51 1.16 36.52
C ILE A 258 30.44 1.11 37.62
N ARG A 259 30.81 0.68 38.83
CA ARG A 259 29.90 0.44 39.96
C ARG A 259 28.90 1.54 40.27
N PRO A 260 29.23 2.84 40.20
CA PRO A 260 28.25 3.90 40.46
C PRO A 260 27.19 4.04 39.36
N TYR A 261 27.47 3.56 38.15
CA TYR A 261 26.69 3.85 36.94
C TYR A 261 25.87 2.65 36.44
N GLN A 262 25.48 1.75 37.35
CA GLN A 262 24.79 0.52 36.99
C GLN A 262 23.40 0.79 36.40
N GLU A 263 22.67 1.74 36.98
CA GLU A 263 21.31 2.10 36.54
C GLU A 263 21.35 2.71 35.15
N GLU A 264 22.26 3.67 34.93
CA GLU A 264 22.45 4.36 33.65
C GLU A 264 22.85 3.40 32.53
N LEU A 265 23.67 2.40 32.82
CA LEU A 265 24.04 1.35 31.87
C LEU A 265 22.87 0.42 31.53
N MET A 266 22.04 0.07 32.52
CA MET A 266 20.84 -0.72 32.30
C MET A 266 19.80 0.06 31.48
N GLU A 267 19.62 1.35 31.76
CA GLU A 267 18.77 2.26 30.99
C GLU A 267 19.25 2.34 29.52
N ASN A 268 20.54 2.60 29.30
CA ASN A 268 21.13 2.61 27.97
C ASN A 268 20.90 1.28 27.23
N ALA A 269 21.08 0.14 27.91
CA ALA A 269 20.87 -1.17 27.32
C ALA A 269 19.39 -1.45 27.01
N ALA A 270 18.46 -1.02 27.87
CA ALA A 270 17.02 -1.14 27.66
C ALA A 270 16.58 -0.28 26.47
N GLN A 271 17.06 0.95 26.40
CA GLN A 271 16.78 1.89 25.32
C GLN A 271 17.33 1.42 23.97
N LEU A 272 18.53 0.83 23.92
CA LEU A 272 19.03 0.17 22.71
C LEU A 272 18.13 -1.01 22.29
N GLY A 273 17.59 -1.75 23.26
CA GLY A 273 16.60 -2.80 23.01
C GLY A 273 15.30 -2.25 22.39
N HIS A 274 14.84 -1.09 22.89
CA HIS A 274 13.67 -0.39 22.36
C HIS A 274 13.87 0.06 20.91
N PHE A 275 15.01 0.68 20.59
CA PHE A 275 15.34 1.03 19.21
C PHE A 275 15.48 -0.19 18.27
N ASP A 276 15.95 -1.33 18.78
CA ASP A 276 15.96 -2.59 18.03
C ASP A 276 14.53 -3.09 17.76
N LEU A 277 13.62 -2.95 18.73
CA LEU A 277 12.19 -3.26 18.54
C LEU A 277 11.54 -2.34 17.50
N ILE A 278 11.85 -1.05 17.49
CA ILE A 278 11.38 -0.11 16.47
C ILE A 278 11.88 -0.53 15.08
N ASN A 279 13.17 -0.85 14.93
CA ASN A 279 13.72 -1.40 13.70
C ASN A 279 13.00 -2.69 13.26
N ALA A 280 12.68 -3.58 14.20
CA ALA A 280 11.98 -4.83 13.93
C ALA A 280 10.53 -4.58 13.47
N LYS A 281 9.80 -3.65 14.11
CA LYS A 281 8.46 -3.21 13.69
C LYS A 281 8.49 -2.62 12.28
N ALA A 282 9.49 -1.78 11.96
CA ALA A 282 9.65 -1.17 10.65
C ALA A 282 9.88 -2.22 9.53
N LYS A 283 10.78 -3.18 9.77
CA LYS A 283 11.04 -4.30 8.85
C LYS A 283 9.82 -5.19 8.66
N PHE A 284 9.12 -5.51 9.76
CA PHE A 284 7.87 -6.26 9.71
C PHE A 284 6.83 -5.54 8.86
N ALA A 285 6.67 -4.22 9.05
CA ALA A 285 5.71 -3.43 8.30
C ALA A 285 6.01 -3.42 6.79
N ASP A 286 7.28 -3.28 6.39
CA ASP A 286 7.69 -3.35 4.99
C ASP A 286 7.43 -4.74 4.39
N GLN A 287 7.91 -5.81 5.06
CA GLN A 287 7.77 -7.19 4.57
C GLN A 287 6.29 -7.63 4.43
N MET A 288 5.45 -7.17 5.35
CA MET A 288 4.04 -7.56 5.41
C MET A 288 3.12 -6.55 4.71
N HIS A 289 3.66 -5.45 4.19
CA HIS A 289 2.89 -4.31 3.68
C HIS A 289 1.84 -3.82 4.68
N ALA A 290 2.24 -3.71 5.95
CA ALA A 290 1.43 -3.15 7.01
C ALA A 290 1.54 -1.61 6.99
N THR A 291 0.46 -0.92 7.38
CA THR A 291 0.40 0.55 7.34
C THR A 291 0.03 1.13 8.71
N LYS A 292 0.44 2.37 8.94
CA LYS A 292 0.07 3.13 10.14
C LYS A 292 -1.43 3.43 10.10
N PRO A 293 -2.23 2.94 11.07
CA PRO A 293 -3.61 3.36 11.20
C PRO A 293 -3.68 4.73 11.88
N SER A 294 -4.75 5.48 11.59
CA SER A 294 -5.14 6.61 12.44
C SER A 294 -5.84 6.11 13.72
N VAL A 295 -5.62 6.77 14.85
CA VAL A 295 -6.23 6.38 16.13
C VAL A 295 -7.47 7.25 16.39
N SER A 296 -8.62 6.61 16.58
CA SER A 296 -9.88 7.27 16.90
C SER A 296 -10.05 7.46 18.40
N LYS A 297 -10.45 8.66 18.83
CA LYS A 297 -10.85 8.95 20.22
C LYS A 297 -12.26 8.45 20.54
N GLU A 298 -13.07 8.26 19.51
CA GLU A 298 -14.47 7.81 19.61
C GLU A 298 -14.59 6.29 19.38
N ASN A 299 -13.46 5.57 19.37
CA ASN A 299 -13.39 4.11 19.15
C ASN A 299 -13.92 3.59 17.81
N HIS A 300 -14.13 4.49 16.84
CA HIS A 300 -14.43 4.10 15.47
C HIS A 300 -13.29 3.27 14.85
N VAL A 301 -13.64 2.10 14.32
CA VAL A 301 -12.75 1.25 13.56
C VAL A 301 -13.17 1.27 12.09
N ASN A 302 -12.22 1.51 11.20
CA ASN A 302 -12.41 1.49 9.76
C ASN A 302 -11.15 0.92 9.09
N LEU A 303 -11.11 -0.39 8.90
CA LEU A 303 -9.98 -1.10 8.33
C LEU A 303 -10.26 -1.39 6.85
N LYS A 304 -9.47 -0.79 5.96
CA LYS A 304 -9.62 -0.92 4.51
C LYS A 304 -8.78 -2.07 3.98
N ASN A 305 -9.39 -3.01 3.28
CA ASN A 305 -8.72 -4.16 2.68
C ASN A 305 -7.81 -4.90 3.68
N VAL A 306 -8.29 -5.05 4.92
CA VAL A 306 -7.53 -5.68 6.00
C VAL A 306 -7.34 -7.17 5.76
N ARG A 307 -6.14 -7.66 6.08
CA ARG A 307 -5.71 -9.04 5.93
C ARG A 307 -5.36 -9.64 7.28
N HIS A 308 -5.50 -10.95 7.39
CA HIS A 308 -5.01 -11.68 8.55
C HIS A 308 -3.46 -11.81 8.46
N PRO A 309 -2.68 -11.39 9.48
CA PRO A 309 -1.21 -11.44 9.45
C PRO A 309 -0.66 -12.88 9.41
N LEU A 310 -1.33 -13.83 10.05
CA LEU A 310 -0.88 -15.25 10.13
C LEU A 310 -1.24 -16.09 8.89
N ILE A 311 -1.99 -15.54 7.93
CA ILE A 311 -2.31 -16.22 6.68
C ILE A 311 -1.31 -15.77 5.61
N ASP A 312 -0.92 -16.68 4.73
CA ASP A 312 -0.05 -16.37 3.57
C ASP A 312 -0.62 -15.17 2.79
N GLN A 313 0.17 -14.09 2.71
CA GLN A 313 -0.23 -12.83 2.10
C GLN A 313 -0.56 -12.95 0.60
N LYS A 314 -0.10 -14.01 -0.07
CA LYS A 314 -0.46 -14.30 -1.47
C LYS A 314 -1.84 -14.94 -1.62
N LYS A 315 -2.38 -15.54 -0.56
CA LYS A 315 -3.65 -16.29 -0.57
C LYS A 315 -4.76 -15.55 0.18
N VAL A 316 -4.41 -14.77 1.20
CA VAL A 316 -5.37 -14.06 2.03
C VAL A 316 -6.17 -13.06 1.19
N VAL A 317 -7.48 -13.02 1.42
CA VAL A 317 -8.38 -12.05 0.79
C VAL A 317 -8.57 -10.89 1.75
N GLY A 318 -8.29 -9.67 1.28
CA GLY A 318 -8.51 -8.46 2.06
C GLY A 318 -9.98 -8.07 2.10
N ASN A 319 -10.44 -7.57 3.25
CA ASN A 319 -11.84 -7.17 3.48
C ASN A 319 -11.92 -5.76 4.06
N ASP A 320 -13.00 -5.04 3.75
CA ASP A 320 -13.29 -3.76 4.41
C ASP A 320 -14.14 -4.03 5.66
N ILE A 321 -13.70 -3.56 6.83
CA ILE A 321 -14.41 -3.73 8.10
C ILE A 321 -14.55 -2.37 8.77
N GLN A 322 -15.78 -1.91 8.97
CA GLN A 322 -16.12 -0.66 9.63
C GLN A 322 -17.06 -0.95 10.80
N ILE A 323 -16.80 -0.44 12.00
CA ILE A 323 -17.64 -0.60 13.19
C ILE A 323 -17.48 0.60 14.14
N GLY A 324 -18.53 0.92 14.90
CA GLY A 324 -18.55 1.99 15.91
C GLY A 324 -19.09 3.34 15.40
N SER A 325 -19.20 3.53 14.08
CA SER A 325 -19.75 4.76 13.48
C SER A 325 -21.27 4.65 13.27
N ASP A 326 -21.73 4.27 12.08
CA ASP A 326 -23.16 4.17 11.76
C ASP A 326 -23.86 3.00 12.50
N PHE A 327 -23.07 2.02 12.92
CA PHE A 327 -23.52 0.82 13.61
C PHE A 327 -22.43 0.31 14.55
N ARG A 328 -22.84 -0.21 15.71
CA ARG A 328 -21.98 -0.80 16.74
C ARG A 328 -21.97 -2.31 16.70
N GLN A 329 -22.98 -2.93 16.10
CA GLN A 329 -23.13 -4.38 16.04
C GLN A 329 -23.12 -4.87 14.60
N ILE A 330 -22.30 -5.87 14.31
CA ILE A 330 -22.25 -6.55 13.02
C ILE A 330 -22.56 -8.02 13.23
N ILE A 331 -23.60 -8.51 12.55
CA ILE A 331 -23.98 -9.91 12.55
C ILE A 331 -23.54 -10.55 11.23
N ILE A 332 -22.55 -11.44 11.28
CA ILE A 332 -22.04 -12.17 10.11
C ILE A 332 -22.80 -13.49 9.97
N THR A 333 -23.47 -13.65 8.83
CA THR A 333 -24.25 -14.84 8.48
C THR A 333 -23.66 -15.57 7.27
N GLY A 334 -23.90 -16.88 7.17
CA GLY A 334 -23.43 -17.71 6.04
C GLY A 334 -22.83 -19.05 6.48
N PRO A 335 -22.44 -19.91 5.54
CA PRO A 335 -21.84 -21.22 5.85
C PRO A 335 -20.46 -21.05 6.53
N ASN A 336 -20.08 -22.00 7.40
CA ASN A 336 -18.83 -21.95 8.19
C ASN A 336 -17.58 -21.93 7.30
N THR A 337 -17.62 -22.60 6.15
CA THR A 337 -16.56 -22.59 5.14
C THR A 337 -16.37 -21.24 4.43
N GLY A 338 -17.20 -20.23 4.73
CA GLY A 338 -17.15 -18.91 4.12
C GLY A 338 -16.08 -17.95 4.67
N GLY A 339 -15.39 -18.29 5.76
CA GLY A 339 -14.35 -17.43 6.38
C GLY A 339 -14.86 -16.47 7.47
N LYS A 340 -16.00 -16.79 8.09
CA LYS A 340 -16.63 -16.06 9.20
C LYS A 340 -15.68 -15.86 10.39
N THR A 341 -15.20 -16.96 10.98
CA THR A 341 -14.24 -16.98 12.09
C THR A 341 -12.95 -16.23 11.78
N ILE A 342 -12.43 -16.41 10.55
CA ILE A 342 -11.20 -15.72 10.12
C ILE A 342 -11.41 -14.21 10.09
N THR A 343 -12.59 -13.73 9.69
CA THR A 343 -12.91 -12.30 9.65
C THR A 343 -12.96 -11.69 11.05
N ILE A 344 -13.56 -12.40 12.01
CA ILE A 344 -13.52 -12.04 13.42
C ILE A 344 -12.07 -11.94 13.91
N LYS A 345 -11.28 -13.01 13.70
CA LYS A 345 -9.87 -13.03 14.10
C LYS A 345 -9.07 -11.92 13.44
N THR A 346 -9.36 -11.60 12.17
CA THR A 346 -8.70 -10.53 11.42
C THR A 346 -8.93 -9.17 12.06
N LEU A 347 -10.17 -8.83 12.44
CA LEU A 347 -10.46 -7.59 13.16
C LEU A 347 -9.72 -7.56 14.51
N GLY A 348 -9.88 -8.61 15.31
CA GLY A 348 -9.30 -8.67 16.65
C GLY A 348 -7.79 -8.55 16.66
N ILE A 349 -7.10 -9.34 15.82
CA ILE A 349 -5.63 -9.36 15.82
C ILE A 349 -5.03 -8.05 15.34
N ASN A 350 -5.63 -7.40 14.33
CA ASN A 350 -5.18 -6.08 13.87
C ASN A 350 -5.44 -5.01 14.93
N GLN A 351 -6.55 -5.12 15.68
CA GLN A 351 -6.81 -4.23 16.81
C GLN A 351 -5.76 -4.39 17.93
N LEU A 352 -5.40 -5.63 18.29
CA LEU A 352 -4.34 -5.88 19.29
C LEU A 352 -2.97 -5.39 18.82
N MET A 353 -2.65 -5.56 17.53
CA MET A 353 -1.43 -5.04 16.92
C MET A 353 -1.36 -3.52 17.07
N ALA A 354 -2.42 -2.81 16.67
CA ALA A 354 -2.45 -1.35 16.73
C ALA A 354 -2.30 -0.83 18.16
N GLN A 355 -3.05 -1.40 19.12
CA GLN A 355 -2.94 -1.04 20.54
C GLN A 355 -1.60 -1.43 21.18
N SER A 356 -0.75 -2.21 20.48
CA SER A 356 0.62 -2.53 20.89
C SER A 356 1.68 -1.72 20.12
N GLY A 357 1.27 -0.72 19.34
CA GLY A 357 2.17 0.07 18.50
C GLY A 357 2.78 -0.71 17.33
N ILE A 358 2.08 -1.73 16.82
CA ILE A 358 2.44 -2.48 15.61
C ILE A 358 1.46 -2.07 14.50
N PHE A 359 1.99 -1.80 13.31
CA PHE A 359 1.17 -1.41 12.16
C PHE A 359 0.20 -2.51 11.72
N VAL A 360 -0.96 -2.10 11.22
CA VAL A 360 -2.03 -3.02 10.84
C VAL A 360 -1.86 -3.51 9.41
N MET A 361 -2.33 -4.71 9.14
CA MET A 361 -2.34 -5.36 7.83
C MET A 361 -3.46 -4.84 6.92
N ALA A 362 -3.62 -3.52 6.87
CA ALA A 362 -4.66 -2.82 6.12
C ALA A 362 -4.04 -1.76 5.19
N ASN A 363 -4.84 -1.24 4.28
CA ASN A 363 -4.41 -0.15 3.38
C ASN A 363 -4.38 1.20 4.11
N GLU A 364 -3.65 2.16 3.53
CA GLU A 364 -3.59 3.54 4.02
C GLU A 364 -4.98 4.18 4.18
N GLY A 365 -5.07 5.10 5.14
CA GLY A 365 -6.33 5.73 5.52
C GLY A 365 -7.27 4.80 6.29
N SER A 366 -6.74 3.72 6.89
CA SER A 366 -7.43 2.92 7.88
C SER A 366 -7.42 3.60 9.26
N GLN A 367 -8.37 3.24 10.10
CA GLN A 367 -8.58 3.79 11.43
C GLN A 367 -8.85 2.66 12.43
N VAL A 368 -8.33 2.80 13.65
CA VAL A 368 -8.54 1.90 14.78
C VAL A 368 -9.08 2.66 15.98
N GLY A 369 -9.83 1.97 16.84
CA GLY A 369 -10.24 2.49 18.15
C GLY A 369 -9.20 2.22 19.23
N VAL A 370 -9.47 2.66 20.46
CA VAL A 370 -8.69 2.30 21.66
C VAL A 370 -9.66 1.69 22.68
N PHE A 371 -9.69 0.36 22.70
CA PHE A 371 -10.58 -0.39 23.57
C PHE A 371 -9.91 -0.71 24.90
N ASP A 372 -10.67 -0.62 26.00
CA ASP A 372 -10.20 -1.00 27.33
C ASP A 372 -10.00 -2.52 27.46
N ASN A 373 -10.87 -3.27 26.78
CA ASN A 373 -10.87 -4.71 26.71
C ASN A 373 -11.33 -5.18 25.33
N VAL A 374 -10.62 -6.18 24.82
CA VAL A 374 -11.09 -7.01 23.71
C VAL A 374 -11.49 -8.36 24.30
N PHE A 375 -12.73 -8.75 24.08
CA PHE A 375 -13.26 -10.04 24.47
C PHE A 375 -13.43 -10.93 23.24
N ALA A 376 -13.07 -12.20 23.39
CA ALA A 376 -13.29 -13.20 22.35
C ALA A 376 -13.92 -14.46 22.93
N ASP A 377 -14.96 -14.94 22.25
CA ASP A 377 -15.50 -16.28 22.38
C ASP A 377 -15.41 -16.95 21.01
N ILE A 378 -14.25 -17.55 20.74
CA ILE A 378 -13.90 -18.16 19.44
C ILE A 378 -13.32 -19.54 19.75
N GLY A 379 -13.94 -20.62 19.29
CA GLY A 379 -13.55 -21.99 19.61
C GLY A 379 -13.85 -22.99 18.48
N ASP A 380 -13.12 -24.10 18.48
CA ASP A 380 -13.35 -25.23 17.58
C ASP A 380 -14.41 -26.17 18.18
N GLU A 381 -15.65 -26.11 17.68
CA GLU A 381 -16.71 -27.06 18.01
C GLU A 381 -16.47 -28.48 17.44
N GLN A 382 -15.31 -28.76 16.83
CA GLN A 382 -15.06 -30.00 16.09
C GLN A 382 -14.39 -31.12 16.89
N SER A 383 -14.13 -30.94 18.19
CA SER A 383 -13.63 -32.05 19.03
C SER A 383 -14.79 -32.90 19.56
N ILE A 384 -14.86 -34.15 19.08
CA ILE A 384 -15.93 -35.13 19.36
C ILE A 384 -16.03 -35.47 20.87
N GLU A 385 -15.00 -35.17 21.66
CA GLU A 385 -14.89 -35.54 23.08
C GLU A 385 -15.62 -34.60 24.06
N ALA A 386 -16.24 -33.50 23.60
CA ALA A 386 -16.63 -32.38 24.46
C ALA A 386 -18.05 -31.81 24.29
N ASN A 387 -19.02 -32.55 23.73
CA ASN A 387 -20.32 -31.97 23.32
C ASN A 387 -21.22 -31.35 24.43
N LEU A 388 -20.99 -31.59 25.72
CA LEU A 388 -21.68 -30.88 26.82
C LEU A 388 -20.80 -29.81 27.50
N SER A 389 -19.48 -30.00 27.44
CA SER A 389 -18.52 -29.07 28.03
C SER A 389 -18.25 -27.87 27.13
N THR A 390 -18.46 -27.96 25.81
CA THR A 390 -18.33 -26.82 24.87
C THR A 390 -19.42 -25.78 25.07
N PHE A 391 -20.71 -26.13 25.02
CA PHE A 391 -21.81 -25.18 25.25
C PHE A 391 -21.72 -24.50 26.62
N SER A 392 -21.47 -25.29 27.67
CA SER A 392 -21.32 -24.76 29.03
C SER A 392 -20.11 -23.83 29.15
N SER A 393 -18.97 -24.16 28.53
CA SER A 393 -17.78 -23.31 28.51
C SER A 393 -18.01 -22.00 27.73
N HIS A 394 -18.70 -22.06 26.58
CA HIS A 394 -19.09 -20.87 25.83
C HIS A 394 -20.02 -19.99 26.66
N MET A 395 -21.00 -20.59 27.34
CA MET A 395 -21.92 -19.86 28.21
C MET A 395 -21.22 -19.23 29.40
N ASP A 396 -20.32 -19.94 30.08
CA ASP A 396 -19.51 -19.41 31.18
C ASP A 396 -18.63 -18.24 30.70
N ASN A 397 -18.05 -18.34 29.49
CA ASN A 397 -17.27 -17.27 28.89
C ASN A 397 -18.15 -16.04 28.59
N LEU A 398 -19.34 -16.24 27.99
CA LEU A 398 -20.30 -15.17 27.72
C LEU A 398 -20.80 -14.50 29.00
N ILE A 399 -21.12 -15.27 30.04
CA ILE A 399 -21.47 -14.74 31.37
C ILE A 399 -20.33 -13.89 31.92
N ASN A 400 -19.08 -14.34 31.78
CA ASN A 400 -17.91 -13.59 32.21
C ASN A 400 -17.72 -12.30 31.40
N ILE A 401 -17.94 -12.34 30.08
CA ILE A 401 -17.90 -11.17 29.20
C ILE A 401 -18.95 -10.17 29.68
N LEU A 402 -20.23 -10.55 29.75
CA LEU A 402 -21.35 -9.70 30.17
C LEU A 402 -21.15 -9.02 31.53
N LYS A 403 -20.39 -9.63 32.45
CA LYS A 403 -20.05 -9.03 33.76
C LYS A 403 -19.01 -7.90 33.68
N HIS A 404 -18.18 -7.88 32.64
CA HIS A 404 -17.02 -6.98 32.52
C HIS A 404 -17.08 -6.06 31.29
N ILE A 405 -18.12 -6.14 30.45
CA ILE A 405 -18.26 -5.27 29.29
C ILE A 405 -18.40 -3.80 29.71
N THR A 406 -17.81 -2.92 28.93
CA THR A 406 -17.95 -1.47 29.03
C THR A 406 -18.35 -0.88 27.67
N ASN A 407 -18.69 0.40 27.63
CA ASN A 407 -18.94 1.12 26.38
C ASN A 407 -17.68 1.35 25.53
N GLN A 408 -16.51 0.88 25.98
CA GLN A 408 -15.24 0.93 25.25
C GLN A 408 -14.66 -0.47 25.05
N SER A 409 -15.50 -1.51 25.05
CA SER A 409 -15.10 -2.89 24.83
C SER A 409 -15.41 -3.35 23.41
N LEU A 410 -14.45 -4.05 22.79
CA LEU A 410 -14.67 -4.78 21.53
C LEU A 410 -14.98 -6.25 21.84
N ILE A 411 -16.11 -6.75 21.35
CA ILE A 411 -16.61 -8.10 21.64
C ILE A 411 -16.66 -8.90 20.34
N LEU A 412 -15.97 -10.05 20.33
CA LEU A 412 -15.80 -10.93 19.19
C LEU A 412 -16.42 -12.30 19.51
N ILE A 413 -17.50 -12.67 18.85
CA ILE A 413 -18.24 -13.91 19.16
C ILE A 413 -18.39 -14.76 17.91
N ASP A 414 -17.92 -15.99 17.96
CA ASP A 414 -18.14 -16.97 16.92
C ASP A 414 -19.31 -17.90 17.29
N GLU A 415 -20.24 -18.08 16.36
CA GLU A 415 -21.39 -18.99 16.48
C GLU A 415 -22.26 -18.79 17.73
N LEU A 416 -22.68 -17.54 17.98
CA LEU A 416 -23.48 -17.21 19.16
C LEU A 416 -24.78 -18.04 19.23
N GLY A 417 -24.94 -18.74 20.36
CA GLY A 417 -26.12 -19.54 20.69
C GLY A 417 -26.10 -20.97 20.13
N ALA A 418 -25.00 -21.40 19.48
CA ALA A 418 -24.85 -22.77 18.97
C ALA A 418 -24.87 -23.85 20.06
N GLY A 419 -25.10 -25.11 19.68
CA GLY A 419 -25.03 -26.25 20.61
C GLY A 419 -26.32 -26.55 21.41
N THR A 420 -27.43 -25.86 21.14
CA THR A 420 -28.74 -26.10 21.79
C THR A 420 -29.89 -26.15 20.77
N ASP A 421 -31.15 -26.28 21.24
CA ASP A 421 -32.34 -26.20 20.40
C ASP A 421 -32.32 -24.90 19.56
N PRO A 422 -32.53 -24.96 18.23
CA PRO A 422 -32.40 -23.78 17.38
C PRO A 422 -33.28 -22.60 17.76
N LYS A 423 -34.51 -22.83 18.26
CA LYS A 423 -35.41 -21.74 18.64
C LYS A 423 -34.97 -21.11 19.95
N GLU A 424 -34.59 -21.93 20.92
CA GLU A 424 -34.07 -21.45 22.22
C GLU A 424 -32.72 -20.72 22.04
N GLY A 425 -31.81 -21.29 21.25
CA GLY A 425 -30.51 -20.73 20.93
C GLY A 425 -30.60 -19.39 20.21
N ALA A 426 -31.48 -19.26 19.22
CA ALA A 426 -31.74 -18.00 18.53
C ALA A 426 -32.33 -16.93 19.48
N ALA A 427 -33.29 -17.30 20.33
CA ALA A 427 -33.89 -16.38 21.30
C ALA A 427 -32.87 -15.88 22.33
N LEU A 428 -32.03 -16.79 22.83
CA LEU A 428 -30.95 -16.47 23.75
C LEU A 428 -29.91 -15.55 23.10
N ALA A 429 -29.48 -15.86 21.88
CA ALA A 429 -28.52 -15.07 21.13
C ALA A 429 -29.03 -13.63 20.91
N MET A 430 -30.30 -13.45 20.53
CA MET A 430 -30.90 -12.13 20.37
C MET A 430 -30.91 -11.35 21.69
N SER A 431 -31.27 -11.99 22.81
CA SER A 431 -31.28 -11.35 24.14
C SER A 431 -29.88 -10.93 24.60
N ILE A 432 -28.86 -11.77 24.33
CA ILE A 432 -27.46 -11.45 24.64
C ILE A 432 -26.97 -10.29 23.78
N LEU A 433 -27.26 -10.28 22.48
CA LEU A 433 -26.89 -9.18 21.58
C LEU A 433 -27.58 -7.88 21.97
N ASP A 434 -28.87 -7.90 22.30
CA ASP A 434 -29.59 -6.72 22.80
C ASP A 434 -28.88 -6.18 24.06
N LYS A 435 -28.47 -7.07 24.99
CA LYS A 435 -27.78 -6.66 26.22
C LYS A 435 -26.38 -6.07 25.98
N MET A 436 -25.63 -6.61 25.03
CA MET A 436 -24.33 -6.05 24.62
C MET A 436 -24.47 -4.74 23.83
N GLY A 437 -25.61 -4.54 23.14
CA GLY A 437 -25.91 -3.27 22.48
C GLY A 437 -26.23 -2.18 23.49
N GLU A 438 -27.00 -2.51 24.53
CA GLU A 438 -27.32 -1.58 25.63
C GLU A 438 -26.09 -1.04 26.37
N SER A 439 -24.99 -1.80 26.46
CA SER A 439 -23.75 -1.33 27.07
C SER A 439 -22.99 -0.33 26.20
N GLY A 440 -23.39 -0.15 24.94
CA GLY A 440 -22.71 0.71 23.97
C GLY A 440 -21.43 0.10 23.40
N SER A 441 -21.17 -1.20 23.61
CA SER A 441 -19.96 -1.88 23.15
C SER A 441 -20.01 -2.19 21.65
N GLU A 442 -18.85 -2.28 21.01
CA GLU A 442 -18.70 -2.73 19.63
C GLU A 442 -18.73 -4.26 19.58
N VAL A 443 -19.68 -4.83 18.83
CA VAL A 443 -19.90 -6.29 18.77
C VAL A 443 -19.77 -6.79 17.34
N LEU A 444 -18.91 -7.78 17.14
CA LEU A 444 -18.85 -8.58 15.92
C LEU A 444 -19.21 -10.02 16.27
N ALA A 445 -20.38 -10.47 15.82
CA ALA A 445 -20.88 -11.81 16.10
C ALA A 445 -21.13 -12.59 14.82
N THR A 446 -20.80 -13.89 14.78
CA THR A 446 -21.26 -14.78 13.70
C THR A 446 -22.40 -15.67 14.18
N THR A 447 -23.24 -16.09 13.25
CA THR A 447 -24.35 -16.99 13.55
C THR A 447 -24.74 -17.85 12.34
N HIS A 448 -25.36 -18.98 12.63
CA HIS A 448 -26.02 -19.83 11.65
C HIS A 448 -27.57 -19.72 11.72
N TYR A 449 -28.12 -19.00 12.69
CA TYR A 449 -29.55 -18.88 12.90
C TYR A 449 -30.23 -17.94 11.89
N PRO A 450 -31.24 -18.40 11.14
CA PRO A 450 -32.02 -17.56 10.23
C PRO A 450 -32.69 -16.36 10.92
N GLU A 451 -33.12 -16.51 12.16
CA GLU A 451 -33.81 -15.49 12.96
C GLU A 451 -32.95 -14.24 13.14
N LEU A 452 -31.63 -14.42 13.29
CA LEU A 452 -30.69 -13.32 13.43
C LEU A 452 -30.48 -12.53 12.13
N LYS A 453 -30.90 -13.06 10.97
CA LYS A 453 -30.93 -12.28 9.70
C LYS A 453 -31.97 -11.17 9.76
N VAL A 454 -33.07 -11.36 10.50
CA VAL A 454 -34.11 -10.35 10.67
C VAL A 454 -33.75 -9.40 11.81
N TYR A 455 -33.08 -9.91 12.85
CA TYR A 455 -32.60 -9.13 13.99
C TYR A 455 -31.84 -7.85 13.56
N GLY A 456 -30.84 -7.98 12.70
CA GLY A 456 -30.03 -6.84 12.25
C GLY A 456 -30.74 -5.81 11.36
N TYR A 457 -32.01 -6.04 10.99
CA TYR A 457 -32.83 -5.04 10.30
C TYR A 457 -33.76 -4.27 11.27
N ASN A 458 -34.19 -4.93 12.34
CA ASN A 458 -35.18 -4.40 13.28
C ASN A 458 -34.56 -3.65 14.47
N ARG A 459 -33.24 -3.74 14.65
CA ARG A 459 -32.52 -3.12 15.76
C ARG A 459 -31.68 -1.93 15.28
N PRO A 460 -31.75 -0.78 15.98
CA PRO A 460 -30.89 0.36 15.68
C PRO A 460 -29.43 0.02 15.97
N GLU A 461 -28.50 0.64 15.25
CA GLU A 461 -27.05 0.43 15.39
C GLU A 461 -26.56 -1.01 15.14
N THR A 462 -27.41 -1.87 14.57
CA THR A 462 -27.05 -3.23 14.13
C THR A 462 -27.05 -3.30 12.61
N ILE A 463 -26.08 -3.99 12.04
CA ILE A 463 -26.03 -4.30 10.61
C ILE A 463 -25.84 -5.80 10.37
N ASN A 464 -26.53 -6.32 9.37
CA ASN A 464 -26.28 -7.66 8.87
C ASN A 464 -25.12 -7.67 7.88
N SER A 465 -24.38 -8.77 7.85
CA SER A 465 -23.33 -9.01 6.87
C SER A 465 -23.26 -10.48 6.51
N SER A 466 -22.57 -10.78 5.40
CA SER A 466 -22.38 -12.16 4.96
C SER A 466 -21.12 -12.36 4.15
N MET A 467 -20.69 -13.61 4.05
CA MET A 467 -19.57 -14.00 3.20
C MET A 467 -20.07 -14.28 1.78
N GLU A 468 -19.45 -13.65 0.78
CA GLU A 468 -19.78 -13.87 -0.63
C GLU A 468 -19.40 -15.30 -1.05
N PHE A 469 -20.39 -15.98 -1.62
CA PHE A 469 -20.28 -17.33 -2.16
C PHE A 469 -20.49 -17.31 -3.67
N ASP A 470 -19.55 -17.87 -4.43
CA ASP A 470 -19.70 -17.94 -5.88
C ASP A 470 -20.58 -19.13 -6.27
N GLU A 471 -21.84 -18.85 -6.61
CA GLU A 471 -22.81 -19.84 -7.09
C GLU A 471 -22.32 -20.61 -8.32
N LYS A 472 -21.44 -20.03 -9.16
CA LYS A 472 -20.93 -20.67 -10.38
C LYS A 472 -19.77 -21.61 -10.13
N THR A 473 -18.92 -21.37 -9.14
CA THR A 473 -17.81 -22.28 -8.82
C THR A 473 -18.08 -23.15 -7.60
N LEU A 474 -19.13 -22.85 -6.83
CA LEU A 474 -19.43 -23.41 -5.51
C LEU A 474 -18.30 -23.21 -4.49
N LYS A 475 -17.47 -22.17 -4.68
CA LYS A 475 -16.36 -21.87 -3.78
C LYS A 475 -16.65 -20.60 -2.99
N PRO A 476 -16.25 -20.55 -1.71
CA PRO A 476 -16.25 -19.31 -0.95
C PRO A 476 -15.24 -18.34 -1.57
N THR A 477 -15.63 -17.07 -1.69
CA THR A 477 -14.73 -16.01 -2.17
C THR A 477 -14.00 -15.30 -1.02
N TYR A 478 -14.41 -15.57 0.22
CA TYR A 478 -13.91 -14.96 1.46
C TYR A 478 -14.06 -13.43 1.53
N ARG A 479 -14.95 -12.85 0.71
CA ARG A 479 -15.28 -11.42 0.74
C ARG A 479 -16.46 -11.17 1.67
N LEU A 480 -16.31 -10.23 2.60
CA LEU A 480 -17.36 -9.74 3.46
C LEU A 480 -18.24 -8.74 2.72
N LEU A 481 -19.56 -8.95 2.75
CA LEU A 481 -20.57 -8.05 2.23
C LEU A 481 -21.32 -7.44 3.42
N LEU A 482 -21.11 -6.16 3.69
CA LEU A 482 -21.83 -5.41 4.72
C LEU A 482 -23.24 -5.02 4.21
N GLY A 483 -24.22 -5.02 5.11
CA GLY A 483 -25.62 -4.69 4.82
C GLY A 483 -26.43 -5.82 4.19
N VAL A 484 -25.82 -6.96 3.84
CA VAL A 484 -26.49 -8.06 3.15
C VAL A 484 -26.43 -9.33 4.00
N PRO A 485 -27.57 -9.86 4.48
CA PRO A 485 -27.60 -11.16 5.14
C PRO A 485 -27.34 -12.30 4.14
N GLY A 486 -26.78 -13.40 4.62
CA GLY A 486 -26.34 -14.53 3.81
C GLY A 486 -27.51 -15.41 3.35
N GLN A 487 -27.42 -15.93 2.14
CA GLN A 487 -28.39 -16.91 1.62
C GLN A 487 -28.10 -18.32 2.13
N SER A 488 -29.15 -19.07 2.46
CA SER A 488 -29.03 -20.51 2.77
C SER A 488 -28.92 -21.30 1.46
N ASN A 489 -27.70 -21.71 1.09
CA ASN A 489 -27.41 -22.33 -0.22
C ASN A 489 -27.44 -23.87 -0.24
N ALA A 490 -27.87 -24.53 0.84
CA ALA A 490 -27.79 -25.98 0.99
C ALA A 490 -28.45 -26.76 -0.18
N LEU A 491 -29.65 -26.36 -0.60
CA LEU A 491 -30.37 -27.02 -1.69
C LEU A 491 -29.70 -26.81 -3.07
N ASN A 492 -29.14 -25.63 -3.32
CA ASN A 492 -28.40 -25.34 -4.56
C ASN A 492 -27.09 -26.14 -4.63
N ILE A 493 -26.42 -26.31 -3.49
CA ILE A 493 -25.23 -27.14 -3.36
C ILE A 493 -25.60 -28.62 -3.60
N ALA A 494 -26.65 -29.11 -2.95
CA ALA A 494 -27.12 -30.49 -3.11
C ALA A 494 -27.50 -30.81 -4.56
N LYS A 495 -28.20 -29.90 -5.26
CA LYS A 495 -28.52 -30.01 -6.70
C LYS A 495 -27.29 -30.27 -7.54
N ARG A 496 -26.25 -29.51 -7.28
CA ARG A 496 -25.05 -29.50 -8.10
C ARG A 496 -24.06 -30.61 -7.74
N LEU A 497 -24.17 -31.16 -6.53
CA LEU A 497 -23.53 -32.42 -6.13
C LEU A 497 -24.24 -33.66 -6.72
N GLY A 498 -25.34 -33.47 -7.44
CA GLY A 498 -26.04 -34.54 -8.16
C GLY A 498 -27.30 -35.06 -7.47
N LEU A 499 -27.80 -34.39 -6.43
CA LEU A 499 -29.08 -34.75 -5.81
C LEU A 499 -30.22 -34.53 -6.84
N PRO A 500 -31.11 -35.51 -7.06
CA PRO A 500 -32.20 -35.38 -8.02
C PRO A 500 -33.10 -34.16 -7.79
N ASP A 501 -33.51 -33.51 -8.88
CA ASP A 501 -34.36 -32.32 -8.84
C ASP A 501 -35.72 -32.57 -8.17
N THR A 502 -36.21 -33.81 -8.18
CA THR A 502 -37.44 -34.21 -7.48
C THR A 502 -37.31 -34.04 -5.98
N ILE A 503 -36.24 -34.57 -5.38
CA ILE A 503 -35.96 -34.46 -3.93
C ILE A 503 -35.77 -32.99 -3.52
N ILE A 504 -35.14 -32.20 -4.39
CA ILE A 504 -34.89 -30.78 -4.11
C ILE A 504 -36.17 -29.96 -4.17
N SER A 505 -37.04 -30.28 -5.10
CA SER A 505 -38.35 -29.65 -5.23
C SER A 505 -39.23 -29.98 -4.03
N GLU A 506 -39.22 -31.24 -3.59
CA GLU A 506 -39.91 -31.70 -2.38
C GLU A 506 -39.34 -31.02 -1.13
N ALA A 507 -38.02 -31.02 -0.94
CA ALA A 507 -37.36 -30.35 0.19
C ALA A 507 -37.63 -28.85 0.22
N SER A 508 -37.67 -28.19 -0.94
CA SER A 508 -38.04 -26.77 -1.05
C SER A 508 -39.49 -26.56 -0.60
N SER A 509 -40.42 -27.45 -0.99
CA SER A 509 -41.83 -27.34 -0.62
C SER A 509 -42.12 -27.55 0.87
N LEU A 510 -41.21 -28.21 1.59
CA LEU A 510 -41.30 -28.43 3.03
C LEU A 510 -40.79 -27.25 3.87
N MET A 511 -40.16 -26.26 3.25
CA MET A 511 -39.71 -25.04 3.95
C MET A 511 -40.88 -24.07 4.15
N ASP A 512 -40.96 -23.45 5.34
CA ASP A 512 -41.97 -22.42 5.66
C ASP A 512 -42.03 -21.31 4.60
N SER A 513 -43.25 -20.92 4.22
CA SER A 513 -43.49 -19.88 3.21
C SER A 513 -42.81 -18.55 3.55
N ASP A 514 -42.81 -18.18 4.82
CA ASP A 514 -42.23 -16.92 5.32
C ASP A 514 -40.70 -16.95 5.19
N SER A 515 -40.09 -18.10 5.46
CA SER A 515 -38.65 -18.31 5.24
C SER A 515 -38.29 -18.25 3.75
N GLN A 516 -39.15 -18.73 2.85
CA GLN A 516 -38.91 -18.63 1.41
C GLN A 516 -38.94 -17.19 0.91
N ASP A 517 -39.90 -16.38 1.37
CA ASP A 517 -40.04 -14.99 0.92
C ASP A 517 -38.91 -14.10 1.44
N ILE A 518 -38.46 -14.29 2.69
CA ILE A 518 -37.25 -13.65 3.22
C ILE A 518 -36.03 -14.02 2.35
N ASN A 519 -35.82 -15.30 2.05
CA ASN A 519 -34.69 -15.72 1.21
C ASN A 519 -34.74 -15.14 -0.22
N ARG A 520 -35.94 -14.98 -0.81
CA ARG A 520 -36.10 -14.30 -2.11
C ARG A 520 -35.73 -12.82 -2.04
N MET A 521 -36.16 -12.12 -0.99
CA MET A 521 -35.81 -10.71 -0.78
C MET A 521 -34.29 -10.54 -0.60
N ILE A 522 -33.67 -11.40 0.22
CA ILE A 522 -32.21 -11.45 0.40
C ILE A 522 -31.53 -11.66 -0.94
N LYS A 523 -32.02 -12.60 -1.77
CA LYS A 523 -31.44 -12.86 -3.09
C LYS A 523 -31.46 -11.66 -4.02
N GLN A 524 -32.56 -10.89 -3.99
CA GLN A 524 -32.64 -9.65 -4.76
C GLN A 524 -31.68 -8.57 -4.23
N LEU A 525 -31.57 -8.41 -2.91
CA LEU A 525 -30.65 -7.47 -2.27
C LEU A 525 -29.18 -7.83 -2.53
N THR A 526 -28.80 -9.10 -2.41
CA THR A 526 -27.43 -9.56 -2.73
C THR A 526 -27.07 -9.23 -4.17
N LYS A 527 -28.01 -9.48 -5.11
CA LYS A 527 -27.80 -9.16 -6.53
C LYS A 527 -27.65 -7.67 -6.76
N GLN A 528 -28.51 -6.84 -6.17
CA GLN A 528 -28.44 -5.38 -6.31
C GLN A 528 -27.13 -4.82 -5.74
N THR A 529 -26.70 -5.33 -4.58
CA THR A 529 -25.45 -4.92 -3.92
C THR A 529 -24.25 -5.30 -4.78
N LYS A 530 -24.21 -6.54 -5.28
CA LYS A 530 -23.15 -6.99 -6.21
C LYS A 530 -23.10 -6.16 -7.48
N ASP A 531 -24.25 -5.88 -8.09
CA ASP A 531 -24.33 -5.05 -9.30
C ASP A 531 -23.88 -3.61 -9.00
N ALA A 532 -24.11 -3.10 -7.79
CA ALA A 532 -23.66 -1.78 -7.35
C ALA A 532 -22.15 -1.76 -7.12
N ASP A 533 -21.59 -2.75 -6.45
CA ASP A 533 -20.15 -2.90 -6.21
C ASP A 533 -19.36 -3.05 -7.51
N GLU A 534 -19.85 -3.87 -8.45
CA GLU A 534 -19.21 -4.01 -9.76
C GLU A 534 -19.24 -2.68 -10.55
N ARG A 535 -20.34 -1.93 -10.45
CA ARG A 535 -20.44 -0.59 -11.04
C ARG A 535 -19.46 0.38 -10.38
N ALA A 536 -19.38 0.39 -9.05
CA ALA A 536 -18.46 1.25 -8.29
C ALA A 536 -17.00 0.94 -8.65
N ARG A 537 -16.62 -0.34 -8.78
CA ARG A 537 -15.27 -0.73 -9.22
C ARG A 537 -14.96 -0.27 -10.64
N LYS A 538 -15.88 -0.44 -11.59
CA LYS A 538 -15.70 0.04 -12.97
C LYS A 538 -15.54 1.56 -13.01
N LEU A 539 -16.39 2.29 -12.31
CA LEU A 539 -16.32 3.74 -12.17
C LEU A 539 -14.96 4.19 -11.60
N LYS A 540 -14.43 3.49 -10.59
CA LYS A 540 -13.12 3.82 -9.99
C LYS A 540 -11.97 3.65 -10.99
N VAL A 541 -12.01 2.59 -11.82
CA VAL A 541 -11.01 2.38 -12.88
C VAL A 541 -11.12 3.45 -13.96
N GLU A 542 -12.33 3.72 -14.44
CA GLU A 542 -12.59 4.76 -15.45
C GLU A 542 -12.16 6.15 -14.96
N LEU A 543 -12.41 6.47 -13.68
CA LEU A 543 -12.01 7.73 -13.07
C LEU A 543 -10.48 7.88 -12.99
N ALA A 544 -9.77 6.83 -12.58
CA ALA A 544 -8.30 6.83 -12.56
C ALA A 544 -7.68 6.97 -13.97
N GLU A 545 -8.27 6.32 -14.98
CA GLU A 545 -7.86 6.51 -16.38
C GLU A 545 -8.13 7.93 -16.87
N ASN A 546 -9.27 8.50 -16.49
CA ASN A 546 -9.65 9.87 -16.85
C ASN A 546 -8.68 10.90 -16.23
N GLU A 547 -8.33 10.73 -14.95
CA GLU A 547 -7.34 11.58 -14.26
C GLU A 547 -5.97 11.51 -14.94
N ARG A 548 -5.51 10.31 -15.30
CA ARG A 548 -4.25 10.12 -16.07
C ARG A 548 -4.30 10.80 -17.43
N LEU A 549 -5.42 10.65 -18.15
CA LEU A 549 -5.59 11.28 -19.46
C LEU A 549 -5.62 12.81 -19.35
N HIS A 550 -6.26 13.36 -18.32
CA HIS A 550 -6.24 14.79 -18.03
C HIS A 550 -4.83 15.30 -17.71
N ALA A 551 -4.06 14.57 -16.91
CA ALA A 551 -2.67 14.93 -16.62
C ALA A 551 -1.80 14.93 -17.89
N ASP A 552 -1.91 13.90 -18.74
CA ASP A 552 -1.18 13.81 -20.02
C ASP A 552 -1.62 14.90 -21.02
N LEU A 553 -2.91 15.21 -21.11
CA LEU A 553 -3.41 16.30 -21.95
C LEU A 553 -2.90 17.65 -21.48
N ASN A 554 -2.86 17.89 -20.16
CA ASN A 554 -2.31 19.13 -19.61
C ASN A 554 -0.81 19.27 -19.92
N ASP A 555 -0.01 18.21 -19.75
CA ASP A 555 1.42 18.23 -20.11
C ASP A 555 1.65 18.44 -21.62
N LYS A 556 0.81 17.85 -22.47
CA LYS A 556 0.85 18.11 -23.92
C LYS A 556 0.45 19.53 -24.28
N LEU A 557 -0.56 20.08 -23.59
CA LEU A 557 -1.00 21.46 -23.80
C LEU A 557 0.07 22.45 -23.38
N THR A 558 0.71 22.28 -22.22
CA THR A 558 1.81 23.15 -21.79
C THR A 558 2.99 23.10 -22.76
N LYS A 559 3.42 21.90 -23.17
CA LYS A 559 4.46 21.75 -24.21
C LYS A 559 4.07 22.39 -25.53
N PHE A 560 2.81 22.29 -25.94
CA PHE A 560 2.33 22.92 -27.17
C PHE A 560 2.31 24.45 -27.06
N THR A 561 1.87 25.01 -25.94
CA THR A 561 1.88 26.46 -25.71
C THR A 561 3.31 27.00 -25.68
N ASP A 562 4.22 26.32 -24.99
CA ASP A 562 5.64 26.71 -24.91
C ASP A 562 6.30 26.70 -26.30
N ASN A 563 6.06 25.65 -27.09
CA ASN A 563 6.55 25.56 -28.45
C ASN A 563 5.96 26.65 -29.34
N LYS A 564 4.65 26.92 -29.24
CA LYS A 564 3.99 27.97 -30.00
C LYS A 564 4.58 29.34 -29.65
N ASP A 565 4.75 29.64 -28.38
CA ASP A 565 5.29 30.92 -27.92
C ASP A 565 6.76 31.09 -28.33
N SER A 566 7.56 30.02 -28.25
CA SER A 566 8.92 29.98 -28.78
C SER A 566 8.95 30.27 -30.28
N MET A 567 8.12 29.59 -31.08
CA MET A 567 8.03 29.81 -32.52
C MET A 567 7.60 31.24 -32.87
N VAL A 568 6.63 31.81 -32.14
CA VAL A 568 6.18 33.19 -32.35
C VAL A 568 7.29 34.18 -31.98
N ASN A 569 8.01 33.94 -30.89
CA ASN A 569 9.13 34.80 -30.48
C ASN A 569 10.30 34.72 -31.47
N ASP A 570 10.60 33.55 -32.00
CA ASP A 570 11.62 33.36 -33.03
C ASP A 570 11.22 34.02 -34.34
N ALA A 571 9.96 33.88 -34.75
CA ALA A 571 9.42 34.58 -35.93
C ALA A 571 9.50 36.10 -35.75
N LYS A 572 9.15 36.64 -34.57
CA LYS A 572 9.30 38.07 -34.24
C LYS A 572 10.77 38.51 -34.28
N ARG A 573 11.70 37.70 -33.74
CA ARG A 573 13.14 37.99 -33.77
C ARG A 573 13.66 38.05 -35.21
N GLN A 574 13.31 37.06 -36.04
CA GLN A 574 13.68 37.04 -37.45
C GLN A 574 13.08 38.22 -38.22
N ALA A 575 11.80 38.54 -37.99
CA ALA A 575 11.15 39.70 -38.61
C ALA A 575 11.85 41.01 -38.22
N ASN A 576 12.19 41.20 -36.95
CA ASN A 576 12.92 42.37 -36.47
C ASN A 576 14.34 42.47 -37.06
N GLN A 577 15.04 41.33 -37.24
CA GLN A 577 16.34 41.30 -37.91
C GLN A 577 16.23 41.70 -39.38
N ILE A 578 15.22 41.19 -40.09
CA ILE A 578 14.96 41.56 -41.49
C ILE A 578 14.68 43.06 -41.58
N VAL A 579 13.74 43.58 -40.78
CA VAL A 579 13.40 45.01 -40.77
C VAL A 579 14.62 45.88 -40.44
N SER A 580 15.44 45.48 -39.47
CA SER A 580 16.67 46.20 -39.10
C SER A 580 17.69 46.21 -40.25
N LYS A 581 17.91 45.07 -40.91
CA LYS A 581 18.80 44.95 -42.08
C LYS A 581 18.29 45.80 -43.25
N THR A 582 16.99 45.74 -43.54
CA THR A 582 16.34 46.54 -44.58
C THR A 582 16.47 48.04 -44.29
N ARG A 583 16.24 48.48 -43.04
CA ARG A 583 16.43 49.88 -42.62
C ARG A 583 17.87 50.34 -42.80
N ARG A 584 18.87 49.52 -42.45
CA ARG A 584 20.29 49.85 -42.66
C ARG A 584 20.61 50.03 -44.14
N GLN A 585 20.17 49.10 -44.99
CA GLN A 585 20.40 49.18 -46.43
C GLN A 585 19.69 50.39 -47.06
N ALA A 586 18.47 50.70 -46.65
CA ALA A 586 17.77 51.91 -47.09
C ALA A 586 18.52 53.18 -46.68
N ASN A 587 19.00 53.26 -45.44
CA ASN A 587 19.79 54.41 -44.96
C ASN A 587 21.13 54.55 -45.69
N GLU A 588 21.81 53.44 -46.04
CA GLU A 588 23.03 53.48 -46.86
C GLU A 588 22.74 54.04 -48.25
N ILE A 589 21.65 53.62 -48.90
CA ILE A 589 21.22 54.14 -50.21
C ILE A 589 20.94 55.65 -50.12
N ILE A 590 20.22 56.09 -49.08
CA ILE A 590 19.93 57.52 -48.83
C ILE A 590 21.22 58.31 -48.58
N ASN A 591 22.14 57.79 -47.77
CA ASN A 591 23.42 58.44 -47.49
C ASN A 591 24.30 58.54 -48.74
N ASN A 592 24.35 57.49 -49.57
CA ASN A 592 25.07 57.52 -50.84
C ASN A 592 24.48 58.57 -51.79
N LEU A 593 23.14 58.68 -51.88
CA LEU A 593 22.48 59.75 -52.64
C LEU A 593 22.86 61.14 -52.12
N HIS A 594 22.85 61.35 -50.80
CA HIS A 594 23.24 62.63 -50.19
C HIS A 594 24.73 62.96 -50.45
N GLN A 595 25.62 61.95 -50.48
CA GLN A 595 27.03 62.15 -50.81
C GLN A 595 27.25 62.49 -52.29
N VAL A 596 26.54 61.83 -53.20
CA VAL A 596 26.57 62.16 -54.63
C VAL A 596 26.11 63.60 -54.85
N GLN A 597 24.99 64.00 -54.24
CA GLN A 597 24.48 65.37 -54.30
C GLN A 597 25.50 66.42 -53.79
N LYS A 598 26.21 66.12 -52.70
CA LYS A 598 27.25 67.00 -52.15
C LYS A 598 28.51 67.10 -53.02
N ARG A 599 28.85 66.06 -53.81
CA ARG A 599 30.06 66.05 -54.65
C ARG A 599 29.89 66.77 -55.98
N THR A 600 28.71 66.70 -56.60
CA THR A 600 28.49 67.24 -57.95
C THR A 600 27.86 68.64 -57.98
N ASN A 601 27.36 69.16 -56.85
CA ASN A 601 26.74 70.50 -56.72
C ASN A 601 25.72 70.82 -57.83
N GLN A 602 25.10 69.78 -58.40
CA GLN A 602 24.09 69.82 -59.45
C GLN A 602 22.83 69.10 -58.94
N PRO A 603 21.63 69.49 -59.41
CA PRO A 603 20.40 68.77 -59.08
C PRO A 603 20.50 67.31 -59.52
N ILE A 604 20.11 66.38 -58.64
CA ILE A 604 20.20 64.94 -58.87
C ILE A 604 19.43 64.59 -60.15
N LYS A 605 20.07 63.90 -61.09
CA LYS A 605 19.45 63.50 -62.36
C LYS A 605 18.29 62.55 -62.10
N GLU A 606 17.18 62.72 -62.81
CA GLU A 606 15.93 61.94 -62.63
C GLU A 606 16.16 60.43 -62.70
N ASN A 607 17.10 59.97 -63.55
CA ASN A 607 17.49 58.57 -63.66
C ASN A 607 18.12 57.99 -62.37
N GLU A 608 18.90 58.77 -61.62
CA GLU A 608 19.52 58.30 -60.36
C GLU A 608 18.50 58.22 -59.21
N LEU A 609 17.51 59.13 -59.21
CA LEU A 609 16.38 59.07 -58.29
C LEU A 609 15.47 57.86 -58.55
N ILE A 610 15.24 57.55 -59.84
CA ILE A 610 14.47 56.35 -60.24
C ILE A 610 15.24 55.08 -59.84
N ASP A 611 16.56 55.03 -60.04
CA ASP A 611 17.37 53.85 -59.70
C ASP A 611 17.46 53.62 -58.18
N ALA A 612 17.55 54.68 -57.38
CA ALA A 612 17.51 54.59 -55.93
C ALA A 612 16.10 54.24 -55.39
N LYS A 613 15.03 54.79 -55.98
CA LYS A 613 13.65 54.34 -55.70
C LYS A 613 13.45 52.88 -56.07
N GLY A 614 14.02 52.43 -57.19
CA GLY A 614 14.01 51.04 -57.62
C GLY A 614 14.72 50.12 -56.62
N LYS A 615 15.90 50.52 -56.13
CA LYS A 615 16.64 49.79 -55.10
C LYS A 615 15.88 49.73 -53.77
N ILE A 616 15.23 50.83 -53.34
CA ILE A 616 14.38 50.84 -52.13
C ILE A 616 13.16 49.94 -52.30
N ASN A 617 12.46 50.00 -53.43
CA ASN A 617 11.32 49.12 -53.70
C ASN A 617 11.74 47.64 -53.79
N SER A 618 12.96 47.34 -54.27
CA SER A 618 13.47 45.96 -54.30
C SER A 618 13.82 45.39 -52.91
N LEU A 619 13.90 46.24 -51.89
CA LEU A 619 14.09 45.82 -50.49
C LEU A 619 12.76 45.45 -49.80
N GLU A 620 11.61 45.80 -50.39
CA GLU A 620 10.32 45.30 -49.94
C GLU A 620 10.20 43.82 -50.28
N GLN A 621 10.35 42.97 -49.26
CA GLN A 621 10.01 41.56 -49.39
C GLN A 621 8.48 41.42 -49.33
N HIS A 622 7.84 41.34 -50.49
CA HIS A 622 6.55 40.66 -50.56
C HIS A 622 6.78 39.20 -50.16
N PRO A 623 5.93 38.59 -49.31
CA PRO A 623 6.05 37.18 -49.01
C PRO A 623 5.94 36.41 -50.34
N GLU A 624 7.08 35.93 -50.85
CA GLU A 624 7.10 34.91 -51.87
C GLU A 624 6.40 33.71 -51.26
N LEU A 625 5.12 33.51 -51.62
CA LEU A 625 4.35 32.31 -51.35
C LEU A 625 5.03 31.17 -52.12
N LYS A 626 6.18 30.71 -51.60
CA LYS A 626 6.91 29.56 -52.13
C LYS A 626 5.98 28.35 -52.06
N ASN A 627 5.55 27.92 -53.24
CA ASN A 627 5.15 26.56 -53.58
C ASN A 627 4.34 25.81 -52.51
N ASN A 628 3.21 26.38 -52.11
CA ASN A 628 2.25 25.60 -51.33
C ASN A 628 1.59 24.57 -52.27
N ARG A 629 1.97 23.29 -52.15
CA ARG A 629 1.40 22.17 -52.93
C ARG A 629 -0.12 22.07 -52.81
N VAL A 630 -0.70 22.74 -51.81
CA VAL A 630 -2.15 22.89 -51.60
C VAL A 630 -2.81 23.76 -52.68
N LEU A 631 -2.18 24.86 -53.14
CA LEU A 631 -2.73 25.78 -54.15
C LEU A 631 -2.75 25.17 -55.56
N LYS A 632 -1.79 24.30 -55.91
CA LYS A 632 -1.84 23.55 -57.18
C LYS A 632 -2.94 22.49 -57.19
N ARG A 633 -3.31 21.95 -56.01
CA ARG A 633 -4.42 21.00 -55.85
C ARG A 633 -5.78 21.68 -55.89
N GLU A 634 -5.87 22.95 -55.48
CA GLU A 634 -7.08 23.77 -55.63
C GLU A 634 -7.31 24.25 -57.07
N LYS A 635 -6.27 24.69 -57.80
CA LYS A 635 -6.42 25.08 -59.22
C LYS A 635 -6.79 23.93 -60.16
N ALA A 636 -6.53 22.68 -59.79
CA ALA A 636 -6.92 21.49 -60.56
C ALA A 636 -8.39 21.06 -60.32
N LYS A 637 -9.13 21.70 -59.39
CA LYS A 637 -10.51 21.35 -59.02
C LYS A 637 -11.59 22.28 -59.61
N HIS A 638 -11.23 23.24 -60.45
CA HIS A 638 -12.19 24.16 -61.08
C HIS A 638 -12.44 23.84 -62.56
N HIS A 639 -13.16 22.76 -62.84
CA HIS A 639 -13.86 22.60 -64.12
C HIS A 639 -15.30 22.20 -63.80
N PHE A 640 -16.14 23.21 -63.54
CA PHE A 640 -17.57 23.02 -63.37
C PHE A 640 -18.25 22.85 -64.72
N LYS A 641 -19.14 21.85 -64.83
CA LYS A 641 -19.99 21.64 -66.01
C LYS A 641 -21.46 21.84 -65.65
N GLU A 642 -22.26 22.20 -66.65
CA GLU A 642 -23.72 22.23 -66.53
C GLU A 642 -24.22 20.83 -66.14
N GLY A 643 -25.00 20.74 -65.06
CA GLY A 643 -25.52 19.51 -64.48
C GLY A 643 -24.77 18.99 -63.25
N ASP A 644 -23.66 19.60 -62.83
CA ASP A 644 -22.90 19.15 -61.65
C ASP A 644 -23.60 19.53 -60.33
N ASP A 645 -23.53 18.61 -59.35
CA ASP A 645 -23.95 18.83 -57.96
C ASP A 645 -22.86 19.62 -57.19
N VAL A 646 -23.17 20.86 -56.83
CA VAL A 646 -22.26 21.78 -56.15
C VAL A 646 -22.82 22.22 -54.80
N LEU A 647 -21.95 22.45 -53.82
CA LEU A 647 -22.30 23.12 -52.57
C LEU A 647 -22.03 24.61 -52.72
N VAL A 648 -23.06 25.44 -52.50
CA VAL A 648 -22.89 26.90 -52.44
C VAL A 648 -22.46 27.28 -51.03
N LYS A 649 -21.25 27.78 -50.85
CA LYS A 649 -20.65 28.01 -49.52
C LYS A 649 -21.41 29.09 -48.75
N SER A 650 -21.78 30.21 -49.38
CA SER A 650 -22.55 31.28 -48.71
C SER A 650 -23.87 30.83 -48.10
N TYR A 651 -24.52 29.81 -48.66
CA TYR A 651 -25.82 29.33 -48.18
C TYR A 651 -25.74 27.95 -47.49
N GLY A 652 -24.57 27.30 -47.51
CA GLY A 652 -24.37 25.97 -46.95
C GLY A 652 -25.30 24.89 -47.54
N GLN A 653 -25.82 25.10 -48.74
CA GLN A 653 -26.80 24.22 -49.40
C GLN A 653 -26.30 23.67 -50.73
N ARG A 654 -26.72 22.45 -51.04
CA ARG A 654 -26.40 21.79 -52.31
C ARG A 654 -27.37 22.24 -53.38
N GLY A 655 -26.84 22.54 -54.56
CA GLY A 655 -27.60 22.90 -55.75
C GLY A 655 -26.98 22.31 -57.01
N VAL A 656 -27.75 22.34 -58.09
CA VAL A 656 -27.31 21.84 -59.41
C VAL A 656 -26.99 23.03 -60.30
N LEU A 657 -25.84 22.99 -60.97
CA LEU A 657 -25.48 23.99 -61.96
C LEU A 657 -26.37 23.85 -63.20
N LEU A 658 -27.13 24.88 -63.53
CA LEU A 658 -27.98 24.87 -64.71
C LEU A 658 -27.25 25.43 -65.94
N LYS A 659 -26.68 26.63 -65.80
CA LYS A 659 -26.08 27.34 -66.92
C LYS A 659 -24.97 28.28 -66.48
N LYS A 660 -23.89 28.39 -67.26
CA LYS A 660 -22.85 29.40 -67.00
C LYS A 660 -23.30 30.77 -67.51
N MET A 661 -23.33 31.77 -66.62
CA MET A 661 -23.75 33.14 -66.92
C MET A 661 -22.57 34.12 -66.83
N GLY A 662 -21.79 34.20 -67.92
CA GLY A 662 -20.60 35.06 -68.01
C GLY A 662 -19.31 34.35 -67.59
N LYS A 663 -18.21 35.11 -67.42
CA LYS A 663 -16.88 34.51 -67.13
C LYS A 663 -16.82 33.79 -65.77
N ASP A 664 -17.39 34.41 -64.72
CA ASP A 664 -17.18 33.95 -63.33
C ASP A 664 -18.48 33.75 -62.51
N ASN A 665 -19.64 33.61 -63.17
CA ASN A 665 -20.92 33.36 -62.47
C ASN A 665 -21.71 32.21 -63.11
N TRP A 666 -22.44 31.49 -62.28
CA TRP A 666 -23.28 30.35 -62.63
C TRP A 666 -24.71 30.54 -62.12
N GLU A 667 -25.68 30.07 -62.90
CA GLU A 667 -27.05 29.91 -62.43
C GLU A 667 -27.18 28.55 -61.73
N VAL A 668 -27.51 28.58 -60.44
CA VAL A 668 -27.57 27.40 -59.58
C VAL A 668 -29.00 27.21 -59.09
N GLN A 669 -29.51 25.99 -59.22
CA GLN A 669 -30.80 25.61 -58.66
C GLN A 669 -30.61 25.04 -57.25
N LEU A 670 -31.08 25.79 -56.25
CA LEU A 670 -31.12 25.38 -54.85
C LEU A 670 -32.56 24.96 -54.53
N GLY A 671 -32.86 23.66 -54.67
CA GLY A 671 -34.21 23.13 -54.50
C GLY A 671 -35.19 23.66 -55.56
N ILE A 672 -36.13 24.51 -55.13
CA ILE A 672 -37.16 25.12 -56.00
C ILE A 672 -36.79 26.54 -56.50
N LEU A 673 -35.69 27.12 -56.01
CA LEU A 673 -35.25 28.47 -56.35
C LEU A 673 -34.04 28.42 -57.29
N LYS A 674 -34.02 29.32 -58.29
CA LYS A 674 -32.87 29.52 -59.19
C LYS A 674 -32.23 30.87 -58.89
N MET A 675 -30.92 30.91 -58.74
CA MET A 675 -30.19 32.15 -58.46
C MET A 675 -28.79 32.16 -59.09
N LYS A 676 -28.25 33.37 -59.28
CA LYS A 676 -26.92 33.60 -59.82
C LYS A 676 -25.89 33.62 -58.69
N VAL A 677 -24.87 32.77 -58.78
CA VAL A 677 -23.83 32.57 -57.78
C VAL A 677 -22.45 32.67 -58.44
N SER A 678 -21.47 33.26 -57.77
CA SER A 678 -20.09 33.36 -58.28
C SER A 678 -19.39 32.00 -58.24
N GLU A 679 -18.54 31.72 -59.24
CA GLU A 679 -17.76 30.48 -59.35
C GLU A 679 -16.82 30.25 -58.15
N SER A 680 -16.40 31.33 -57.47
CA SER A 680 -15.58 31.28 -56.25
C SER A 680 -16.33 30.74 -55.03
N ASP A 681 -17.66 30.81 -55.04
CA ASP A 681 -18.53 30.44 -53.93
C ASP A 681 -19.14 29.03 -54.10
N LEU A 682 -18.65 28.29 -55.10
CA LEU A 682 -19.08 26.94 -55.45
C LEU A 682 -18.01 25.91 -55.11
N GLU A 683 -18.43 24.76 -54.58
CA GLU A 683 -17.55 23.62 -54.30
C GLU A 683 -18.13 22.34 -54.93
N GLN A 684 -17.34 21.65 -55.75
CA GLN A 684 -17.79 20.44 -56.45
C GLN A 684 -17.90 19.28 -55.47
N THR A 685 -19.08 18.63 -55.42
CA THR A 685 -19.28 17.46 -54.56
C THR A 685 -19.03 16.18 -55.34
N HIS A 686 -18.13 15.31 -54.87
CA HIS A 686 -17.91 14.00 -55.48
C HIS A 686 -19.00 13.00 -55.05
N LYS A 687 -19.55 12.23 -56.01
CA LYS A 687 -20.44 11.09 -55.73
C LYS A 687 -19.65 9.93 -55.10
N GLU A 688 -19.90 9.62 -53.84
CA GLU A 688 -19.58 8.31 -53.27
C GLU A 688 -20.65 7.29 -53.71
N PRO A 689 -20.29 6.07 -54.14
CA PRO A 689 -21.24 5.01 -54.41
C PRO A 689 -21.73 4.41 -53.10
N GLY A 690 -23.03 4.57 -52.85
CA GLY A 690 -23.80 3.69 -51.97
C GLY A 690 -23.76 4.05 -50.48
N LYS A 691 -24.74 4.83 -50.03
CA LYS A 691 -25.44 4.60 -48.75
C LYS A 691 -26.79 5.30 -48.75
N LYS A 692 -27.71 4.68 -48.02
CA LYS A 692 -29.17 4.75 -48.11
C LYS A 692 -29.74 6.16 -47.91
N LYS A 693 -30.89 6.40 -48.56
CA LYS A 693 -31.72 7.61 -48.51
C LYS A 693 -31.95 8.08 -47.07
N HIS A 694 -31.47 9.28 -46.74
CA HIS A 694 -31.97 10.08 -45.64
C HIS A 694 -32.79 11.25 -46.19
N THR A 695 -34.04 11.34 -45.76
CA THR A 695 -34.92 12.50 -45.91
C THR A 695 -34.36 13.69 -45.13
N PRO A 696 -34.60 14.94 -45.57
CA PRO A 696 -34.03 16.12 -44.93
C PRO A 696 -34.77 16.42 -43.62
N SER A 697 -34.05 16.38 -42.50
CA SER A 697 -34.51 16.92 -41.23
C SER A 697 -34.03 18.37 -41.09
N VAL A 698 -34.98 19.28 -41.02
CA VAL A 698 -34.80 20.69 -40.69
C VAL A 698 -34.29 20.79 -39.26
N ARG A 699 -33.09 21.34 -39.09
CA ARG A 699 -32.52 21.64 -37.77
C ARG A 699 -33.24 22.87 -37.21
N ARG A 700 -34.21 22.65 -36.30
CA ARG A 700 -34.76 23.69 -35.41
C ARG A 700 -34.40 23.35 -33.96
N THR A 701 -33.97 24.41 -33.28
CA THR A 701 -33.66 24.61 -31.86
C THR A 701 -33.98 23.49 -30.86
N ARG A 702 -32.96 23.14 -30.08
CA ARG A 702 -33.01 22.24 -28.91
C ARG A 702 -34.13 22.63 -27.93
N SER A 703 -35.04 21.70 -27.66
CA SER A 703 -35.77 21.59 -26.41
C SER A 703 -36.03 20.11 -26.07
N SER A 704 -35.62 19.71 -24.85
CA SER A 704 -35.93 18.47 -24.11
C SER A 704 -35.42 17.12 -24.67
N GLY A 705 -34.65 16.39 -23.86
CA GLY A 705 -34.12 15.05 -24.12
C GLY A 705 -35.16 13.92 -24.04
N ILE A 706 -36.30 14.10 -24.72
CA ILE A 706 -37.36 13.10 -24.79
C ILE A 706 -37.02 12.06 -25.85
N SER A 707 -37.12 10.78 -25.50
CA SER A 707 -36.96 9.66 -26.45
C SER A 707 -38.12 9.66 -27.45
N PRO A 708 -37.90 9.34 -28.75
CA PRO A 708 -38.96 9.13 -29.74
C PRO A 708 -39.73 7.81 -29.55
N THR A 709 -39.39 7.04 -28.52
CA THR A 709 -40.04 5.80 -28.12
C THR A 709 -40.52 5.89 -26.66
N LEU A 710 -41.79 5.56 -26.43
CA LEU A 710 -42.41 5.42 -25.11
C LEU A 710 -42.61 3.94 -24.80
N ASP A 711 -42.03 3.44 -23.70
CA ASP A 711 -42.26 2.08 -23.20
C ASP A 711 -43.25 2.11 -22.02
N LEU A 712 -44.36 1.38 -22.17
CA LEU A 712 -45.45 1.25 -21.19
C LEU A 712 -45.52 -0.17 -20.59
N ARG A 713 -44.55 -1.04 -20.88
CA ARG A 713 -44.54 -2.41 -20.34
C ARG A 713 -44.33 -2.40 -18.83
N GLY A 714 -45.12 -3.21 -18.13
CA GLY A 714 -45.03 -3.35 -16.66
C GLY A 714 -45.80 -2.28 -15.88
N GLU A 715 -46.39 -1.28 -16.54
CA GLU A 715 -47.22 -0.26 -15.88
C GLU A 715 -48.69 -0.71 -15.71
N ARG A 716 -49.34 -0.25 -14.63
CA ARG A 716 -50.79 -0.37 -14.45
C ARG A 716 -51.53 0.53 -15.45
N TYR A 717 -52.73 0.11 -15.87
CA TYR A 717 -53.49 0.74 -16.95
C TYR A 717 -53.66 2.27 -16.81
N GLU A 718 -54.07 2.76 -15.64
CA GLU A 718 -54.32 4.20 -15.45
C GLU A 718 -53.04 5.04 -15.51
N SER A 719 -51.96 4.57 -14.88
CA SER A 719 -50.63 5.21 -14.96
C SER A 719 -50.15 5.30 -16.40
N ALA A 720 -50.29 4.20 -17.15
CA ALA A 720 -49.85 4.14 -18.54
C ALA A 720 -50.62 5.11 -19.46
N MET A 721 -51.92 5.33 -19.23
CA MET A 721 -52.71 6.28 -20.01
C MET A 721 -52.38 7.74 -19.68
N GLN A 722 -52.14 8.08 -18.41
CA GLN A 722 -51.69 9.43 -18.03
C GLN A 722 -50.30 9.74 -18.61
N ARG A 723 -49.40 8.75 -18.59
CA ARG A 723 -48.05 8.89 -19.16
C ARG A 723 -48.09 9.00 -20.68
N LEU A 724 -48.97 8.25 -21.33
CA LEU A 724 -49.22 8.36 -22.77
C LEU A 724 -49.70 9.76 -23.16
N ASP A 725 -50.66 10.31 -22.44
CA ASP A 725 -51.23 11.64 -22.73
C ASP A 725 -50.14 12.74 -22.65
N ARG A 726 -49.41 12.79 -21.54
CA ARG A 726 -48.29 13.75 -21.36
C ARG A 726 -47.18 13.56 -22.39
N TYR A 727 -46.89 12.33 -22.77
CA TYR A 727 -45.86 12.03 -23.75
C TYR A 727 -46.25 12.50 -25.16
N ILE A 728 -47.51 12.34 -25.58
CA ILE A 728 -47.97 12.81 -26.89
C ILE A 728 -47.87 14.34 -26.98
N ASP A 729 -48.24 15.06 -25.93
CA ASP A 729 -48.08 16.52 -25.86
C ASP A 729 -46.61 16.93 -25.99
N SER A 730 -45.73 16.23 -25.25
CA SER A 730 -44.31 16.54 -25.25
C SER A 730 -43.63 16.16 -26.58
N ALA A 731 -44.07 15.09 -27.24
CA ALA A 731 -43.57 14.66 -28.54
C ALA A 731 -43.97 15.63 -29.67
N LEU A 732 -45.17 16.21 -29.58
CA LEU A 732 -45.62 17.27 -30.50
C LEU A 732 -44.83 18.57 -30.29
N LEU A 733 -44.59 18.96 -29.03
CA LEU A 733 -43.74 20.11 -28.69
C LEU A 733 -42.29 19.91 -29.15
N ALA A 734 -41.77 18.69 -29.07
CA ALA A 734 -40.45 18.33 -29.58
C ALA A 734 -40.39 18.24 -31.12
N GLY A 735 -41.53 18.35 -31.81
CA GLY A 735 -41.62 18.34 -33.27
C GLY A 735 -41.34 16.98 -33.90
N TYR A 736 -41.57 15.86 -33.19
CA TYR A 736 -41.39 14.54 -33.77
C TYR A 736 -42.45 14.26 -34.84
N PRO A 737 -42.06 13.85 -36.08
CA PRO A 737 -43.02 13.51 -37.12
C PRO A 737 -43.74 12.18 -36.84
N SER A 738 -43.09 11.28 -36.09
CA SER A 738 -43.66 10.01 -35.66
C SER A 738 -43.00 9.50 -34.38
N VAL A 739 -43.75 8.76 -33.57
CA VAL A 739 -43.26 8.13 -32.33
C VAL A 739 -43.69 6.67 -32.24
N THR A 740 -42.96 5.87 -31.46
CA THR A 740 -43.28 4.46 -31.22
C THR A 740 -43.73 4.24 -29.78
N ILE A 741 -44.87 3.60 -29.57
CA ILE A 741 -45.40 3.26 -28.23
C ILE A 741 -45.34 1.75 -28.05
N ILE A 742 -44.57 1.29 -27.07
CA ILE A 742 -44.42 -0.14 -26.73
C ILE A 742 -45.39 -0.44 -25.58
N HIS A 743 -46.41 -1.26 -25.85
CA HIS A 743 -47.40 -1.67 -24.83
C HIS A 743 -47.34 -3.16 -24.50
N GLY A 744 -46.50 -3.93 -25.22
CA GLY A 744 -46.32 -5.36 -25.04
C GLY A 744 -47.49 -6.20 -25.57
N LYS A 745 -47.31 -7.54 -25.56
CA LYS A 745 -48.26 -8.53 -26.09
C LYS A 745 -49.09 -9.27 -25.04
N GLY A 746 -49.04 -8.87 -23.77
CA GLY A 746 -49.64 -9.58 -22.63
C GLY A 746 -51.18 -9.70 -22.67
N THR A 747 -51.87 -9.28 -21.60
CA THR A 747 -53.36 -9.38 -21.52
C THR A 747 -54.12 -8.50 -22.54
N GLY A 748 -53.42 -7.71 -23.36
CA GLY A 748 -54.00 -6.84 -24.38
C GLY A 748 -54.72 -5.59 -23.84
N ALA A 749 -54.77 -5.39 -22.52
CA ALA A 749 -55.42 -4.25 -21.89
C ALA A 749 -54.77 -2.91 -22.28
N LEU A 750 -53.44 -2.82 -22.17
CA LEU A 750 -52.68 -1.64 -22.58
C LEU A 750 -52.78 -1.38 -24.09
N ARG A 751 -52.74 -2.43 -24.92
CA ARG A 751 -52.95 -2.32 -26.37
C ARG A 751 -54.31 -1.69 -26.70
N LYS A 752 -55.39 -2.20 -26.10
CA LYS A 752 -56.74 -1.65 -26.28
C LYS A 752 -56.85 -0.20 -25.79
N GLY A 753 -56.22 0.12 -24.66
CA GLY A 753 -56.14 1.47 -24.12
C GLY A 753 -55.46 2.45 -25.05
N VAL A 754 -54.24 2.13 -25.50
CA VAL A 754 -53.44 2.95 -26.43
C VAL A 754 -54.22 3.18 -27.73
N ILE A 755 -54.78 2.14 -28.35
CA ILE A 755 -55.55 2.28 -29.61
C ILE A 755 -56.79 3.17 -29.40
N SER A 756 -57.51 2.99 -28.29
CA SER A 756 -58.72 3.78 -27.99
C SER A 756 -58.41 5.24 -27.68
N TYR A 757 -57.24 5.52 -27.10
CA TYR A 757 -56.75 6.87 -26.89
C TYR A 757 -56.35 7.52 -28.23
N LEU A 758 -55.56 6.83 -29.06
CA LEU A 758 -55.08 7.33 -30.34
C LEU A 758 -56.21 7.61 -31.35
N LYS A 759 -57.27 6.77 -31.37
CA LYS A 759 -58.47 7.02 -32.19
C LYS A 759 -59.20 8.32 -31.85
N ARG A 760 -59.17 8.72 -30.57
CA ARG A 760 -59.85 9.93 -30.08
C ARG A 760 -59.01 11.20 -30.24
N ASN A 761 -57.69 11.06 -30.37
CA ASN A 761 -56.79 12.20 -30.43
C ASN A 761 -56.73 12.81 -31.84
N ARG A 762 -57.33 13.99 -32.03
CA ARG A 762 -57.40 14.72 -33.31
C ARG A 762 -56.04 15.08 -33.92
N ARG A 763 -54.96 15.03 -33.12
CA ARG A 763 -53.58 15.40 -33.49
C ARG A 763 -52.82 14.25 -34.17
N VAL A 764 -53.36 13.04 -34.14
CA VAL A 764 -52.82 11.87 -34.84
C VAL A 764 -53.33 11.87 -36.28
N LYS A 765 -52.41 11.66 -37.24
CA LYS A 765 -52.70 11.55 -38.66
C LYS A 765 -53.00 10.10 -39.06
N GLU A 766 -52.15 9.19 -38.61
CA GLU A 766 -52.23 7.76 -38.88
C GLU A 766 -51.53 7.00 -37.74
N PHE A 767 -52.03 5.83 -37.37
CA PHE A 767 -51.34 4.93 -36.46
C PHE A 767 -51.49 3.48 -36.93
N GLY A 768 -50.49 2.66 -36.67
CA GLY A 768 -50.49 1.24 -37.05
C GLY A 768 -49.50 0.44 -36.22
N PHE A 769 -49.63 -0.89 -36.23
CA PHE A 769 -48.65 -1.75 -35.56
C PHE A 769 -47.28 -1.63 -36.22
N SER A 770 -46.24 -1.79 -35.42
CA SER A 770 -44.87 -1.82 -35.93
C SER A 770 -44.66 -3.03 -36.84
N PRO A 771 -43.77 -2.97 -37.85
CA PRO A 771 -43.43 -4.13 -38.66
C PRO A 771 -42.85 -5.26 -37.79
N ALA A 772 -42.93 -6.51 -38.28
CA ALA A 772 -42.60 -7.71 -37.49
C ALA A 772 -41.17 -7.70 -36.91
N ASN A 773 -40.23 -7.01 -37.57
CA ASN A 773 -38.85 -6.82 -37.14
C ASN A 773 -38.65 -5.70 -36.08
N ALA A 774 -39.67 -4.92 -35.75
CA ALA A 774 -39.63 -3.77 -34.85
C ALA A 774 -40.66 -3.84 -33.70
N GLY A 775 -41.12 -5.04 -33.35
CA GLY A 775 -42.01 -5.29 -32.21
C GLY A 775 -43.43 -5.75 -32.57
N GLY A 776 -43.78 -5.79 -33.85
CA GLY A 776 -45.04 -6.36 -34.34
C GLY A 776 -46.28 -5.76 -33.66
N ASP A 777 -47.22 -6.62 -33.30
CA ASP A 777 -48.45 -6.28 -32.57
C ASP A 777 -48.24 -5.88 -31.09
N GLY A 778 -46.99 -5.85 -30.60
CA GLY A 778 -46.61 -5.40 -29.26
C GLY A 778 -46.22 -3.92 -29.17
N SER A 779 -46.16 -3.22 -30.31
CA SER A 779 -45.88 -1.79 -30.38
C SER A 779 -46.68 -1.11 -31.49
N THR A 780 -47.03 0.16 -31.27
CA THR A 780 -47.81 0.97 -32.21
C THR A 780 -46.99 2.19 -32.64
N VAL A 781 -46.83 2.39 -33.95
CA VAL A 781 -46.23 3.58 -34.54
C VAL A 781 -47.34 4.61 -34.78
N VAL A 782 -47.10 5.83 -34.31
CA VAL A 782 -48.04 6.95 -34.41
C VAL A 782 -47.39 8.05 -35.25
N LYS A 783 -48.06 8.51 -36.31
CA LYS A 783 -47.67 9.67 -37.12
C LYS A 783 -48.56 10.85 -36.75
N PHE A 784 -47.96 11.99 -36.46
CA PHE A 784 -48.70 13.21 -36.14
C PHE A 784 -49.07 14.00 -37.42
N LYS A 785 -50.01 14.95 -37.28
CA LYS A 785 -50.48 15.78 -38.39
C LYS A 785 -49.51 16.88 -38.79
#